data_AF-A0A8S9YX24-F1
#
_entry.id   AF-A0A8S9YX24-F1
#
_cell.length_a   1.000
_cell.length_b   1.000
_cell.length_c   1.000
_cell.angle_alpha   90.00
_cell.angle_beta   90.00
_cell.angle_gamma   90.00
#
_symmetry.space_group_name_H-M   'P 1'
#
loop_
_entity.id
_entity.type
_entity.pdbx_description
1 polymer ?
#
loop_
_entity_poly.entity_id
_entity_poly.type
_entity_poly.pdbx_seq_one_letter_code
_entity_poly.pdbx_strand_id
1 'polypeptide(L)'
;MMPSSVFISSFGNSLANSFLMKQYCSSQARTRLQDLFADPRIHNLLRLITHNNPTVVHKPRFKKLVKDNIQMLSDKELKTIQQFSVTFTSQRLQMPPVLAERVETTVGGGIVSRDPKLQGLLPGNYKLVFTDISPGESSRDRLIVVREPDGVLRHATTSERNRMNTIYFPPSGRQLRVPMMFQGRFLQDMLDRGQYLYVLDRACNQFEPDDPQYLHVCHSVYEHINQRAWNPIHSEDQELPANPLRSLRHTRHYGPLALYLIAHLNSCGGLVYEALSCQHYARLGWLLRLIVLLKPNSQFAVSLKESQLNLPPPDEIDANSLMSKRPDLSLTSEDTQNILSYTQGLSDFCPFSVNYLFMHFKLHHERMVAHIHERVVSFFSRNRRMLFREIVFYTSTACIYLRKYLAGHAWYSRITPRLLIGALPLRSTWAAVEFTECITHIVSLLEPFEVKRFVFGPDEAAARGLQHLSLPVRDFTGIPTLEQIETGIRFINSCTRPEASVYVHCKAGRTRSAFLVACYLMHQERISAPTAVRRIRAKRPHVRFSKAQLTALDQFGEILSSRTFENFRVSVLVDCCFLFAQILHYSRLAMNSGVAPMEGSPPRAMLAEELTGTGDFDDMHLMEDVQALYTSCCSEPVTGNSVKLRATTHKLESEFIQSKAQQLIGDGDVRPSSSSSRTNSRPGENELPRQTNNPALAFILSIALMFRIVLLVFSVWQDETRWPDGQLRFTDVDYDVFTDAAKALVSGEDIYHARPTYRYSPLIAAWLAPGHWLFSSPAGKVGCHILAKVWGKGIFIISDLLCAWLQYQIITVESKIHNPALDSSTSSDPNRVALHLIAFGWLFNPVTAVVSVRGNAEAFLGMCVLGCLWLLLTRRLFTAGLLFGLCVHLKLYPVIYAPAVYLWLTNQSDQPLRSRSLRDHLLTLLPSKAHFRFGLAALFSSGSLTAASYVWFGGWRFLHQAYLYHFTRVDIKHNFAPHFYPLYLLSGLRWQVDQWLAMTDDIGSWTLFQSGLMGKLFVRLRTSMIGFAIGDTSKSAGLLEWLRSQAILNARLLERLFSTFALLPSVVLILAFALKLHRQPSLCWFAITYAFVTFNKVCTSQYFLWSLVLLPPALANLRLPAKKNVSRAVCENLLVWYGAQALWLAAAYTLELRTPSSTWMARYVWLLVWSASGLFFICNVWLLRRLLRWRKFSTYSCAESTSDTITLSGDAAEDKKTQ
;
A
#
# COMPACT_ATOMS: atom_id res chain seq x y z
N MET A 1 38.26 6.91 26.44
CA MET A 1 37.29 5.93 25.87
C MET A 1 38.00 5.23 24.73
N MET A 2 38.05 3.89 24.71
CA MET A 2 38.66 3.12 23.62
C MET A 2 37.69 2.95 22.44
N PRO A 3 38.17 2.86 21.18
CA PRO A 3 37.32 2.79 19.99
C PRO A 3 36.72 1.39 19.75
N SER A 4 35.56 1.36 19.12
CA SER A 4 34.75 0.14 18.88
C SER A 4 35.29 -0.81 17.80
N SER A 5 36.50 -0.59 17.27
CA SER A 5 37.05 -1.25 16.08
C SER A 5 37.68 -2.63 16.33
N VAL A 6 37.96 -3.00 17.59
CA VAL A 6 38.61 -4.28 17.95
C VAL A 6 37.60 -5.46 18.00
N PHE A 7 36.30 -5.19 18.05
CA PHE A 7 35.28 -6.22 18.30
C PHE A 7 34.93 -7.13 17.11
N ILE A 8 35.43 -6.84 15.89
CA ILE A 8 35.08 -7.59 14.68
C ILE A 8 36.22 -8.53 14.22
N SER A 9 37.49 -8.19 14.48
CA SER A 9 38.63 -9.04 14.10
C SER A 9 38.73 -10.36 14.89
N SER A 10 38.21 -10.39 16.12
CA SER A 10 38.20 -11.60 16.97
C SER A 10 37.34 -12.73 16.41
N PHE A 11 36.27 -12.42 15.65
CA PHE A 11 35.34 -13.43 15.13
C PHE A 11 35.93 -14.34 14.05
N GLY A 12 37.06 -13.97 13.42
CA GLY A 12 37.68 -14.76 12.36
C GLY A 12 38.27 -16.10 12.86
N ASN A 13 38.88 -16.11 14.05
CA ASN A 13 39.70 -17.25 14.49
C ASN A 13 38.91 -18.38 15.17
N SER A 14 37.64 -18.16 15.51
CA SER A 14 36.78 -19.20 16.11
C SER A 14 36.39 -20.32 15.11
N LEU A 15 36.34 -19.97 13.81
CA LEU A 15 36.02 -20.92 12.74
C LEU A 15 37.03 -22.07 12.62
N ALA A 16 38.33 -21.81 12.82
CA ALA A 16 39.37 -22.84 12.76
C ALA A 16 39.17 -23.96 13.80
N ASN A 17 38.85 -23.59 15.05
CA ASN A 17 38.67 -24.57 16.14
C ASN A 17 37.44 -25.46 15.94
N SER A 18 36.38 -24.96 15.27
CA SER A 18 35.21 -25.77 14.89
C SER A 18 35.53 -26.86 13.85
N PHE A 19 36.62 -26.71 13.10
CA PHE A 19 37.05 -27.70 12.11
C PHE A 19 37.91 -28.80 12.76
N LEU A 20 38.84 -28.42 13.65
CA LEU A 20 39.66 -29.36 14.42
C LEU A 20 38.83 -30.23 15.37
N MET A 21 37.80 -29.65 16.02
CA MET A 21 36.95 -30.41 16.94
C MET A 21 36.05 -31.46 16.26
N LYS A 22 35.96 -31.49 14.92
CA LYS A 22 35.23 -32.54 14.18
C LYS A 22 35.97 -33.88 14.10
N GLN A 23 37.28 -33.94 14.36
CA GLN A 23 38.05 -35.20 14.28
C GLN A 23 38.20 -35.94 15.62
N TYR A 24 37.97 -35.30 16.77
CA TYR A 24 38.26 -35.87 18.09
C TYR A 24 37.10 -36.60 18.79
N CYS A 25 35.91 -36.70 18.16
CA CYS A 25 34.73 -37.37 18.73
C CYS A 25 34.24 -38.56 17.88
N SER A 26 35.15 -39.48 17.55
CA SER A 26 34.91 -40.63 16.66
C SER A 26 34.78 -42.00 17.37
N SER A 27 34.96 -42.06 18.70
CA SER A 27 35.23 -43.32 19.43
C SER A 27 34.31 -43.66 20.61
N GLN A 28 33.19 -42.94 20.81
CA GLN A 28 32.13 -43.35 21.74
C GLN A 28 30.78 -43.49 21.00
N ALA A 29 30.02 -44.52 21.38
CA ALA A 29 28.81 -44.93 20.67
C ALA A 29 27.76 -43.81 20.67
N ARG A 30 27.44 -43.28 19.48
CA ARG A 30 26.34 -42.33 19.30
C ARG A 30 25.00 -43.03 19.56
N THR A 31 24.44 -42.84 20.75
CA THR A 31 23.06 -43.22 21.07
C THR A 31 22.12 -42.64 20.01
N ARG A 32 21.32 -43.47 19.34
CA ARG A 32 20.48 -43.00 18.23
C ARG A 32 19.35 -42.14 18.79
N LEU A 33 19.14 -40.97 18.19
CA LEU A 33 18.10 -40.04 18.64
C LEU A 33 16.69 -40.65 18.53
N GLN A 34 16.49 -41.60 17.62
CA GLN A 34 15.28 -42.40 17.47
C GLN A 34 14.97 -43.20 18.75
N ASP A 35 15.95 -43.92 19.27
CA ASP A 35 15.79 -44.80 20.44
C ASP A 35 15.47 -43.94 21.69
N LEU A 36 16.12 -42.78 21.82
CA LEU A 36 15.85 -41.81 22.88
C LEU A 36 14.47 -41.13 22.75
N PHE A 37 13.96 -40.92 21.54
CA PHE A 37 12.63 -40.35 21.30
C PHE A 37 11.50 -41.38 21.54
N ALA A 38 11.83 -42.67 21.49
CA ALA A 38 10.92 -43.80 21.70
C ALA A 38 10.73 -44.18 23.19
N ASP A 39 11.68 -43.85 24.08
CA ASP A 39 11.51 -44.04 25.53
C ASP A 39 10.31 -43.22 26.04
N PRO A 40 9.26 -43.85 26.60
CA PRO A 40 8.05 -43.14 27.05
C PRO A 40 8.31 -42.03 28.07
N ARG A 41 9.34 -42.18 28.92
CA ARG A 41 9.69 -41.21 29.98
C ARG A 41 10.30 -39.96 29.36
N ILE A 42 11.21 -40.14 28.40
CA ILE A 42 11.78 -39.04 27.62
C ILE A 42 10.66 -38.39 26.80
N HIS A 43 9.81 -39.16 26.11
CA HIS A 43 8.71 -38.64 25.31
C HIS A 43 7.71 -37.81 26.13
N ASN A 44 7.35 -38.26 27.33
CA ASN A 44 6.51 -37.51 28.26
C ASN A 44 7.18 -36.21 28.73
N LEU A 45 8.48 -36.23 29.07
CA LEU A 45 9.22 -35.00 29.41
C LEU A 45 9.32 -34.02 28.23
N LEU A 46 9.54 -34.50 27.00
CA LEU A 46 9.52 -33.68 25.79
C LEU A 46 8.16 -33.01 25.55
N ARG A 47 7.07 -33.69 25.90
CA ARG A 47 5.70 -33.14 25.89
C ARG A 47 5.50 -32.10 27.00
N LEU A 48 6.01 -32.33 28.21
CA LEU A 48 5.90 -31.41 29.35
C LEU A 48 6.73 -30.11 29.19
N ILE A 49 7.91 -30.17 28.55
CA ILE A 49 8.68 -28.94 28.23
C ILE A 49 8.06 -28.13 27.07
N THR A 50 7.24 -28.76 26.23
CA THR A 50 6.54 -28.10 25.11
C THR A 50 5.33 -27.33 25.64
N HIS A 51 5.54 -26.08 26.05
CA HIS A 51 4.55 -25.29 26.77
C HIS A 51 3.26 -25.08 25.96
N ASN A 52 2.16 -25.65 26.43
CA ASN A 52 0.85 -25.49 25.81
C ASN A 52 0.28 -24.07 26.03
N ASN A 53 -0.08 -23.39 24.94
CA ASN A 53 -0.98 -22.24 24.99
C ASN A 53 -2.01 -22.33 23.84
N PRO A 54 -3.28 -22.73 24.12
CA PRO A 54 -4.29 -22.95 23.09
C PRO A 54 -4.54 -21.72 22.21
N THR A 55 -4.43 -20.50 22.76
CA THR A 55 -4.63 -19.24 22.00
C THR A 55 -3.56 -19.00 20.94
N VAL A 56 -2.36 -19.57 21.14
CA VAL A 56 -1.25 -19.52 20.17
C VAL A 56 -1.33 -20.68 19.20
N VAL A 57 -1.61 -21.90 19.69
CA VAL A 57 -1.67 -23.14 18.89
C VAL A 57 -2.82 -23.09 17.85
N HIS A 58 -3.98 -22.56 18.23
CA HIS A 58 -5.13 -22.44 17.32
C HIS A 58 -5.18 -21.15 16.51
N LYS A 59 -4.18 -20.26 16.64
CA LYS A 59 -4.16 -18.97 15.94
C LYS A 59 -4.13 -19.17 14.40
N PRO A 60 -5.15 -18.72 13.65
CA PRO A 60 -5.18 -18.93 12.21
C PRO A 60 -4.09 -18.08 11.52
N ARG A 61 -3.14 -18.74 10.83
CA ARG A 61 -2.09 -18.05 10.05
C ARG A 61 -2.66 -17.29 8.84
N PHE A 62 -3.79 -17.74 8.31
CA PHE A 62 -4.54 -17.05 7.25
C PHE A 62 -6.02 -16.93 7.66
N LYS A 63 -6.54 -15.69 7.69
CA LYS A 63 -7.98 -15.45 7.84
C LYS A 63 -8.67 -15.53 6.48
N LYS A 64 -9.20 -16.71 6.12
CA LYS A 64 -10.29 -16.78 5.14
C LYS A 64 -11.50 -16.11 5.79
N LEU A 65 -12.14 -15.16 5.10
CA LEU A 65 -13.30 -14.41 5.62
C LEU A 65 -14.54 -15.31 5.65
N VAL A 66 -14.63 -16.15 6.67
CA VAL A 66 -15.82 -16.91 7.06
C VAL A 66 -16.55 -16.08 8.12
N LYS A 67 -17.89 -16.10 8.11
CA LYS A 67 -18.72 -15.44 9.12
C LYS A 67 -18.55 -16.18 10.45
N ASP A 68 -18.17 -15.46 11.51
CA ASP A 68 -18.08 -16.03 12.86
C ASP A 68 -19.45 -16.57 13.31
N ASN A 69 -19.50 -17.85 13.68
CA ASN A 69 -20.72 -18.52 14.14
C ASN A 69 -20.83 -18.40 15.67
N ILE A 70 -21.60 -17.41 16.14
CA ILE A 70 -21.79 -17.15 17.57
C ILE A 70 -22.95 -18.03 18.07
N GLN A 71 -22.67 -18.86 19.07
CA GLN A 71 -23.65 -19.74 19.72
C GLN A 71 -23.69 -19.44 21.22
N MET A 72 -24.87 -19.58 21.83
CA MET A 72 -25.03 -19.58 23.29
C MET A 72 -24.88 -21.01 23.79
N LEU A 73 -24.26 -21.20 24.95
CA LEU A 73 -23.88 -22.50 25.51
C LEU A 73 -24.19 -22.52 27.02
N SER A 74 -24.68 -23.64 27.53
CA SER A 74 -24.72 -23.90 28.97
C SER A 74 -23.33 -24.22 29.54
N ASP A 75 -23.15 -24.12 30.86
CA ASP A 75 -21.88 -24.49 31.52
C ASP A 75 -21.45 -25.94 31.26
N LYS A 76 -22.41 -26.85 31.05
CA LYS A 76 -22.14 -28.25 30.73
C LYS A 76 -21.54 -28.37 29.33
N GLU A 77 -22.15 -27.73 28.33
CA GLU A 77 -21.66 -27.70 26.95
C GLU A 77 -20.32 -26.96 26.84
N LEU A 78 -20.18 -25.84 27.57
CA LEU A 78 -18.93 -25.08 27.64
C LEU A 78 -17.78 -25.93 28.21
N LYS A 79 -18.02 -26.69 29.29
CA LYS A 79 -17.03 -27.65 29.84
C LYS A 79 -16.70 -28.76 28.85
N THR A 80 -17.68 -29.32 28.14
CA THR A 80 -17.46 -30.33 27.09
C THR A 80 -16.61 -29.77 25.94
N ILE A 81 -16.89 -28.53 25.50
CA ILE A 81 -16.12 -27.84 24.44
C ILE A 81 -14.70 -27.51 24.92
N GLN A 82 -14.51 -27.16 26.20
CA GLN A 82 -13.17 -26.97 26.79
C GLN A 82 -12.36 -28.28 26.81
N GLN A 83 -12.97 -29.41 27.20
CA GLN A 83 -12.33 -30.74 27.17
C GLN A 83 -11.96 -31.16 25.74
N PHE A 84 -12.87 -30.95 24.78
CA PHE A 84 -12.60 -31.17 23.36
C PHE A 84 -11.45 -30.29 22.86
N SER A 85 -11.42 -29.00 23.24
CA SER A 85 -10.36 -28.06 22.91
C SER A 85 -8.99 -28.50 23.44
N VAL A 86 -8.89 -29.00 24.68
CA VAL A 86 -7.64 -29.55 25.24
C VAL A 86 -7.16 -30.78 24.45
N THR A 87 -8.08 -31.69 24.11
CA THR A 87 -7.78 -32.91 23.32
C THR A 87 -7.29 -32.54 21.91
N PHE A 88 -7.98 -31.63 21.23
CA PHE A 88 -7.62 -31.11 19.92
C PHE A 88 -6.32 -30.28 19.95
N THR A 89 -6.02 -29.60 21.06
CA THR A 89 -4.73 -28.93 21.27
C THR A 89 -3.59 -29.96 21.35
N SER A 90 -3.77 -31.04 22.11
CA SER A 90 -2.79 -32.13 22.20
C SER A 90 -2.54 -32.80 20.85
N GLN A 91 -3.58 -33.09 20.06
CA GLN A 91 -3.45 -33.61 18.69
C GLN A 91 -2.61 -32.69 17.79
N ARG A 92 -2.80 -31.37 17.89
CA ARG A 92 -2.03 -30.39 17.08
C ARG A 92 -0.59 -30.16 17.58
N LEU A 93 -0.29 -30.55 18.81
CA LEU A 93 1.05 -30.53 19.40
C LEU A 93 1.79 -31.87 19.26
N GLN A 94 1.18 -32.88 18.62
CA GLN A 94 1.84 -34.17 18.34
C GLN A 94 3.16 -33.94 17.59
N MET A 95 4.26 -34.33 18.23
CA MET A 95 5.62 -34.13 17.74
C MET A 95 5.87 -35.01 16.51
N PRO A 96 6.55 -34.53 15.46
CA PRO A 96 6.99 -35.39 14.36
C PRO A 96 7.97 -36.45 14.91
N PRO A 97 7.91 -37.70 14.44
CA PRO A 97 8.80 -38.75 14.92
C PRO A 97 10.24 -38.45 14.52
N VAL A 98 11.17 -38.61 15.47
CA VAL A 98 12.61 -38.57 15.20
C VAL A 98 13.04 -39.97 14.78
N LEU A 99 13.44 -40.13 13.52
CA LEU A 99 13.91 -41.39 12.94
C LEU A 99 15.40 -41.29 12.57
N ALA A 100 16.06 -42.44 12.47
CA ALA A 100 17.36 -42.55 11.84
C ALA A 100 17.27 -42.31 10.33
N GLU A 101 18.39 -41.88 9.73
CA GLU A 101 18.51 -41.71 8.29
C GLU A 101 18.37 -43.05 7.55
N ARG A 102 17.48 -43.14 6.56
CA ARG A 102 17.30 -44.36 5.79
C ARG A 102 18.47 -44.59 4.83
N VAL A 103 19.02 -45.80 4.85
CA VAL A 103 20.00 -46.24 3.84
C VAL A 103 19.27 -46.50 2.52
N GLU A 104 19.82 -46.02 1.40
CA GLU A 104 19.31 -46.39 0.08
C GLU A 104 19.52 -47.88 -0.17
N THR A 105 18.41 -48.61 -0.25
CA THR A 105 18.38 -50.07 -0.43
C THR A 105 17.32 -50.43 -1.47
N THR A 106 17.51 -51.56 -2.15
CA THR A 106 16.48 -52.17 -2.99
C THR A 106 15.54 -52.99 -2.10
N VAL A 107 14.40 -52.40 -1.73
CA VAL A 107 13.34 -53.08 -0.97
C VAL A 107 12.89 -54.33 -1.75
N GLY A 108 12.92 -55.49 -1.10
CA GLY A 108 12.60 -56.78 -1.73
C GLY A 108 13.80 -57.64 -2.15
N GLY A 109 15.05 -57.14 -2.03
CA GLY A 109 16.22 -58.02 -2.03
C GLY A 109 16.66 -58.56 -3.40
N GLY A 110 16.65 -57.73 -4.45
CA GLY A 110 17.49 -57.97 -5.63
C GLY A 110 16.84 -57.80 -7.01
N ILE A 111 17.39 -58.56 -7.96
CA ILE A 111 17.05 -58.57 -9.38
C ILE A 111 16.01 -59.66 -9.63
N VAL A 112 14.90 -59.29 -10.27
CA VAL A 112 13.75 -60.15 -10.56
C VAL A 112 14.00 -60.98 -11.83
N SER A 113 14.62 -60.39 -12.86
CA SER A 113 15.08 -61.11 -14.06
C SER A 113 16.26 -60.41 -14.73
N ARG A 114 17.01 -61.16 -15.56
CA ARG A 114 18.03 -60.63 -16.46
C ARG A 114 17.73 -61.14 -17.86
N ASP A 115 17.43 -60.23 -18.79
CA ASP A 115 16.98 -60.57 -20.14
C ASP A 115 17.90 -59.91 -21.19
N PRO A 116 19.14 -60.40 -21.43
CA PRO A 116 20.14 -59.71 -22.26
C PRO A 116 19.70 -59.47 -23.72
N LYS A 117 18.74 -60.25 -24.23
CA LYS A 117 18.14 -60.06 -25.56
C LYS A 117 17.37 -58.73 -25.71
N LEU A 118 17.12 -58.01 -24.61
CA LEU A 118 16.50 -56.67 -24.60
C LEU A 118 17.54 -55.53 -24.58
N GLN A 119 18.83 -55.83 -24.44
CA GLN A 119 19.89 -54.82 -24.40
C GLN A 119 19.94 -54.03 -25.72
N GLY A 120 19.97 -52.71 -25.62
CA GLY A 120 19.99 -51.81 -26.79
C GLY A 120 18.63 -51.53 -27.43
N LEU A 121 17.55 -52.20 -27.03
CA LEU A 121 16.18 -51.87 -27.47
C LEU A 121 15.65 -50.58 -26.79
N LEU A 122 16.19 -50.23 -25.63
CA LEU A 122 16.02 -48.93 -24.98
C LEU A 122 17.32 -48.11 -25.11
N PRO A 123 17.26 -46.81 -25.43
CA PRO A 123 18.45 -45.95 -25.39
C PRO A 123 18.96 -45.84 -23.95
N GLY A 124 20.29 -45.90 -23.76
CA GLY A 124 20.94 -46.08 -22.45
C GLY A 124 20.68 -44.99 -21.39
N ASN A 125 20.04 -43.89 -21.75
CA ASN A 125 19.59 -42.83 -20.83
C ASN A 125 18.12 -42.98 -20.36
N TYR A 126 17.42 -44.05 -20.75
CA TYR A 126 16.05 -44.35 -20.33
C TYR A 126 15.93 -45.69 -19.60
N LYS A 127 14.97 -45.75 -18.69
CA LYS A 127 14.54 -46.97 -17.97
C LYS A 127 13.03 -46.95 -17.78
N LEU A 128 12.40 -48.11 -17.84
CA LEU A 128 10.95 -48.24 -17.66
C LEU A 128 10.64 -48.54 -16.19
N VAL A 129 9.66 -47.86 -15.61
CA VAL A 129 9.26 -48.05 -14.21
C VAL A 129 7.80 -48.47 -14.16
N PHE A 130 7.58 -49.71 -13.75
CA PHE A 130 6.25 -50.29 -13.57
C PHE A 130 5.85 -50.14 -12.11
N THR A 131 4.63 -49.67 -11.86
CA THR A 131 4.11 -49.41 -10.52
C THR A 131 2.72 -50.01 -10.45
N ASP A 132 2.50 -50.90 -9.49
CA ASP A 132 1.17 -51.37 -9.14
C ASP A 132 0.36 -50.20 -8.56
N ILE A 133 -0.81 -49.93 -9.13
CA ILE A 133 -1.74 -48.86 -8.72
C ILE A 133 -2.96 -49.38 -7.96
N SER A 134 -2.95 -50.65 -7.53
CA SER A 134 -4.07 -51.28 -6.81
C SER A 134 -4.49 -50.48 -5.56
N PRO A 135 -5.79 -50.22 -5.34
CA PRO A 135 -6.30 -49.53 -4.17
C PRO A 135 -6.26 -50.44 -2.94
N GLY A 136 -6.01 -49.86 -1.76
CA GLY A 136 -5.85 -50.60 -0.49
C GLY A 136 -4.38 -50.86 -0.12
N GLU A 137 -3.51 -51.06 -1.11
CA GLU A 137 -2.09 -51.34 -0.87
C GLU A 137 -1.31 -50.18 -0.23
N SER A 138 -0.51 -50.53 0.78
CA SER A 138 0.35 -49.60 1.52
C SER A 138 1.44 -48.99 0.62
N SER A 139 1.76 -47.71 0.82
CA SER A 139 2.83 -47.04 0.06
C SER A 139 4.22 -47.66 0.29
N ARG A 140 4.44 -48.34 1.42
CA ARG A 140 5.71 -49.04 1.72
C ARG A 140 5.79 -50.39 1.00
N ASP A 141 4.66 -51.09 0.88
CA ASP A 141 4.62 -52.50 0.49
C ASP A 141 4.29 -52.73 -1.00
N ARG A 142 3.54 -51.79 -1.61
CA ARG A 142 3.18 -51.71 -3.04
C ARG A 142 4.28 -52.17 -4.00
N LEU A 143 3.94 -53.00 -5.00
CA LEU A 143 4.92 -53.51 -5.96
C LEU A 143 5.38 -52.43 -6.95
N ILE A 144 6.70 -52.19 -7.00
CA ILE A 144 7.34 -51.26 -7.95
C ILE A 144 8.63 -51.90 -8.47
N VAL A 145 8.74 -52.02 -9.79
CA VAL A 145 9.90 -52.63 -10.48
C VAL A 145 10.40 -51.74 -11.63
N VAL A 146 11.70 -51.82 -11.91
CA VAL A 146 12.42 -51.00 -12.88
C VAL A 146 13.11 -51.93 -13.87
N ARG A 147 12.86 -51.71 -15.17
CA ARG A 147 13.60 -52.34 -16.26
C ARG A 147 14.67 -51.35 -16.76
N GLU A 148 15.92 -51.73 -16.55
CA GLU A 148 17.11 -50.99 -16.99
C GLU A 148 17.44 -51.34 -18.47
N PRO A 149 18.18 -50.47 -19.20
CA PRO A 149 18.45 -50.64 -20.64
C PRO A 149 19.46 -51.75 -20.98
N ASP A 150 20.08 -52.37 -19.97
CA ASP A 150 20.87 -53.60 -20.08
C ASP A 150 20.00 -54.88 -20.07
N GLY A 151 18.69 -54.74 -19.95
CA GLY A 151 17.74 -55.86 -19.85
C GLY A 151 17.54 -56.38 -18.43
N VAL A 152 18.04 -55.73 -17.38
CA VAL A 152 17.81 -56.13 -15.98
C VAL A 152 16.45 -55.62 -15.47
N LEU A 153 15.63 -56.51 -14.90
CA LEU A 153 14.46 -56.14 -14.10
C LEU A 153 14.82 -56.21 -12.62
N ARG A 154 14.67 -55.11 -11.88
CA ARG A 154 14.95 -55.03 -10.44
C ARG A 154 13.81 -54.37 -9.67
N HIS A 155 13.77 -54.53 -8.36
CA HIS A 155 12.92 -53.66 -7.54
C HIS A 155 13.40 -52.20 -7.56
N ALA A 156 12.47 -51.27 -7.39
CA ALA A 156 12.76 -49.85 -7.26
C ALA A 156 13.55 -49.55 -5.98
N THR A 157 14.48 -48.59 -6.03
CA THR A 157 15.11 -48.06 -4.81
C THR A 157 14.09 -47.30 -3.96
N THR A 158 14.39 -47.06 -2.68
CA THR A 158 13.53 -46.24 -1.80
C THR A 158 13.23 -44.84 -2.36
N SER A 159 14.20 -44.20 -3.02
CA SER A 159 14.03 -42.91 -3.69
C SER A 159 13.14 -42.99 -4.94
N GLU A 160 13.30 -44.02 -5.77
CA GLU A 160 12.41 -44.28 -6.92
C GLU A 160 10.99 -44.57 -6.45
N ARG A 161 10.82 -45.47 -5.47
CA ARG A 161 9.53 -45.81 -4.82
C ARG A 161 8.81 -44.57 -4.32
N ASN A 162 9.50 -43.71 -3.55
CA ASN A 162 8.92 -42.47 -3.03
C ASN A 162 8.52 -41.50 -4.16
N ARG A 163 9.29 -41.44 -5.25
CA ARG A 163 8.94 -40.63 -6.43
C ARG A 163 7.71 -41.16 -7.16
N MET A 164 7.63 -42.47 -7.41
CA MET A 164 6.48 -43.08 -8.11
C MET A 164 5.20 -43.01 -7.26
N ASN A 165 5.29 -43.26 -5.95
CA ASN A 165 4.19 -43.03 -5.01
C ASN A 165 3.72 -41.57 -5.06
N THR A 166 4.63 -40.59 -5.11
CA THR A 166 4.28 -39.15 -5.22
C THR A 166 3.68 -38.78 -6.58
N ILE A 167 3.90 -39.57 -7.64
CA ILE A 167 3.31 -39.37 -8.97
C ILE A 167 1.88 -39.91 -9.03
N TYR A 168 1.65 -41.16 -8.61
CA TYR A 168 0.33 -41.81 -8.71
C TYR A 168 -0.59 -41.52 -7.51
N PHE A 169 -0.02 -41.30 -6.33
CA PHE A 169 -0.74 -41.05 -5.07
C PHE A 169 -0.24 -39.77 -4.39
N PRO A 170 -0.32 -38.59 -5.03
CA PRO A 170 0.28 -37.34 -4.55
C PRO A 170 -0.32 -36.89 -3.20
N PRO A 171 0.46 -36.86 -2.11
CA PRO A 171 -0.06 -36.47 -0.80
C PRO A 171 -0.22 -34.95 -0.68
N SER A 172 -1.32 -34.52 -0.05
CA SER A 172 -1.76 -33.12 0.01
C SER A 172 -0.70 -32.13 0.52
N GLY A 173 -0.08 -31.40 -0.41
CA GLY A 173 0.87 -30.31 -0.13
C GLY A 173 2.35 -30.64 -0.32
N ARG A 174 2.68 -31.90 -0.66
CA ARG A 174 3.99 -32.32 -1.19
C ARG A 174 4.10 -31.91 -2.66
N GLN A 175 5.30 -31.56 -3.11
CA GLN A 175 5.59 -31.25 -4.52
C GLN A 175 6.53 -32.30 -5.13
N LEU A 176 6.29 -32.67 -6.39
CA LEU A 176 7.08 -33.68 -7.11
C LEU A 176 8.55 -33.26 -7.34
N ARG A 177 8.81 -31.96 -7.43
CA ARG A 177 10.17 -31.38 -7.39
C ARG A 177 10.39 -30.73 -6.04
N VAL A 178 11.57 -30.93 -5.46
CA VAL A 178 11.95 -30.32 -4.18
C VAL A 178 11.96 -28.79 -4.32
N PRO A 179 11.22 -28.04 -3.49
CA PRO A 179 11.17 -26.59 -3.56
C PRO A 179 12.54 -25.94 -3.34
N MET A 180 12.87 -24.91 -4.15
CA MET A 180 14.11 -24.12 -4.05
C MET A 180 14.41 -23.61 -2.63
N MET A 181 13.37 -23.40 -1.81
CA MET A 181 13.47 -22.92 -0.43
C MET A 181 14.32 -23.83 0.50
N PHE A 182 14.52 -25.10 0.15
CA PHE A 182 15.36 -26.02 0.93
C PHE A 182 16.82 -26.07 0.46
N GLN A 183 17.19 -25.32 -0.58
CA GLN A 183 18.52 -25.33 -1.17
C GLN A 183 19.39 -24.21 -0.57
N GLY A 184 20.48 -24.60 0.11
CA GLY A 184 21.61 -23.74 0.52
C GLY A 184 21.25 -22.28 0.83
N ARG A 185 21.58 -21.37 -0.10
CA ARG A 185 21.35 -19.92 0.04
C ARG A 185 19.90 -19.55 0.36
N PHE A 186 18.90 -20.20 -0.26
CA PHE A 186 17.49 -19.87 -0.04
C PHE A 186 16.97 -20.38 1.31
N LEU A 187 17.55 -21.48 1.81
CA LEU A 187 17.31 -21.95 3.18
C LEU A 187 17.89 -20.93 4.16
N GLN A 188 19.17 -20.56 4.00
CA GLN A 188 19.86 -19.57 4.83
C GLN A 188 19.12 -18.22 4.87
N ASP A 189 18.71 -17.68 3.71
CA ASP A 189 17.92 -16.45 3.60
C ASP A 189 16.62 -16.47 4.42
N MET A 190 16.02 -17.65 4.68
CA MET A 190 14.82 -17.79 5.53
C MET A 190 15.17 -17.97 7.02
N LEU A 191 16.26 -18.67 7.34
CA LEU A 191 16.77 -18.78 8.71
C LEU A 191 17.19 -17.40 9.24
N ASP A 192 17.81 -16.58 8.39
CA ASP A 192 18.19 -15.21 8.73
C ASP A 192 16.99 -14.30 8.97
N ARG A 193 15.89 -14.51 8.24
CA ARG A 193 14.57 -13.86 8.47
C ARG A 193 13.80 -14.44 9.66
N GLY A 194 14.35 -15.43 10.37
CA GLY A 194 13.72 -16.07 11.53
C GLY A 194 12.50 -16.95 11.21
N GLN A 195 12.36 -17.44 9.99
CA GLN A 195 11.16 -18.15 9.53
C GLN A 195 11.13 -19.66 9.88
N TYR A 196 11.83 -20.06 10.95
CA TYR A 196 12.07 -21.46 11.35
C TYR A 196 10.82 -22.34 11.31
N LEU A 197 9.72 -21.87 11.91
CA LEU A 197 8.45 -22.60 11.98
C LEU A 197 7.82 -22.86 10.61
N TYR A 198 7.99 -21.94 9.64
CA TYR A 198 7.52 -22.14 8.27
C TYR A 198 8.36 -23.19 7.54
N VAL A 199 9.69 -23.16 7.72
CA VAL A 199 10.61 -24.15 7.15
C VAL A 199 10.30 -25.55 7.67
N LEU A 200 10.19 -25.72 8.99
CA LEU A 200 9.91 -27.01 9.64
C LEU A 200 8.53 -27.56 9.26
N ASP A 201 7.48 -26.73 9.27
CA ASP A 201 6.14 -27.18 8.81
C ASP A 201 6.10 -27.53 7.32
N ARG A 202 6.90 -26.86 6.47
CA ARG A 202 7.00 -27.22 5.04
C ARG A 202 7.86 -28.46 4.83
N ALA A 203 8.89 -28.70 5.63
CA ALA A 203 9.71 -29.91 5.59
C ALA A 203 8.88 -31.16 5.90
N CYS A 204 8.08 -31.14 6.98
CA CYS A 204 7.17 -32.24 7.33
C CYS A 204 6.12 -32.56 6.25
N ASN A 205 5.76 -31.59 5.41
CA ASN A 205 4.83 -31.80 4.30
C ASN A 205 5.53 -32.22 3.00
N GLN A 206 6.83 -31.95 2.85
CA GLN A 206 7.58 -32.19 1.61
C GLN A 206 8.33 -33.52 1.61
N PHE A 207 8.86 -33.95 2.75
CA PHE A 207 9.72 -35.13 2.89
C PHE A 207 9.11 -36.16 3.84
N GLU A 208 9.71 -37.35 3.93
CA GLU A 208 9.43 -38.32 5.01
C GLU A 208 10.35 -38.06 6.22
N PRO A 209 9.98 -38.45 7.45
CA PRO A 209 10.83 -38.22 8.63
C PRO A 209 12.16 -39.00 8.63
N ASP A 210 12.26 -40.05 7.81
CA ASP A 210 13.45 -40.88 7.58
C ASP A 210 14.32 -40.40 6.40
N ASP A 211 13.95 -39.29 5.76
CA ASP A 211 14.60 -38.76 4.56
C ASP A 211 15.90 -37.98 4.90
N PRO A 212 17.03 -38.26 4.23
CA PRO A 212 18.25 -37.47 4.37
C PRO A 212 18.03 -35.96 4.22
N GLN A 213 17.14 -35.54 3.31
CA GLN A 213 16.84 -34.11 3.10
C GLN A 213 15.97 -33.52 4.21
N TYR A 214 15.10 -34.32 4.84
CA TYR A 214 14.36 -33.89 6.03
C TYR A 214 15.30 -33.66 7.21
N LEU A 215 16.15 -34.63 7.50
CA LEU A 215 17.11 -34.57 8.59
C LEU A 215 18.10 -33.42 8.40
N HIS A 216 18.66 -33.25 7.19
CA HIS A 216 19.54 -32.13 6.88
C HIS A 216 18.89 -30.76 7.09
N VAL A 217 17.64 -30.56 6.63
CA VAL A 217 16.91 -29.29 6.84
C VAL A 217 16.60 -29.07 8.33
N CYS A 218 16.14 -30.08 9.05
CA CYS A 218 15.83 -29.96 10.48
C CYS A 218 17.09 -29.68 11.32
N HIS A 219 18.19 -30.40 11.10
CA HIS A 219 19.46 -30.16 11.81
C HIS A 219 20.03 -28.78 11.50
N SER A 220 20.01 -28.33 10.22
CA SER A 220 20.44 -26.97 9.85
C SER A 220 19.61 -25.88 10.54
N VAL A 221 18.29 -26.08 10.64
CA VAL A 221 17.40 -25.19 11.42
C VAL A 221 17.80 -25.20 12.90
N TYR A 222 18.03 -26.38 13.51
CA TYR A 222 18.35 -26.51 14.94
C TYR A 222 19.72 -25.93 15.31
N GLU A 223 20.73 -26.07 14.45
CA GLU A 223 22.06 -25.48 14.63
C GLU A 223 22.04 -23.95 14.55
N HIS A 224 21.33 -23.38 13.56
CA HIS A 224 21.15 -21.91 13.46
C HIS A 224 20.33 -21.35 14.64
N ILE A 225 19.37 -22.13 15.16
CA ILE A 225 18.67 -21.81 16.41
C ILE A 225 19.63 -21.80 17.61
N ASN A 226 20.51 -22.80 17.74
CA ASN A 226 21.51 -22.89 18.82
C ASN A 226 22.44 -21.66 18.82
N GLN A 227 22.95 -21.26 17.64
CA GLN A 227 23.79 -20.07 17.47
C GLN A 227 23.11 -18.77 17.94
N ARG A 228 21.77 -18.69 17.88
CA ARG A 228 20.96 -17.52 18.27
C ARG A 228 20.19 -17.71 19.57
N ALA A 229 20.41 -18.82 20.29
CA ALA A 229 19.66 -19.16 21.50
C ALA A 229 19.93 -18.21 22.68
N TRP A 230 21.09 -17.54 22.66
CA TRP A 230 21.50 -16.54 23.64
C TRP A 230 21.08 -15.10 23.30
N ASN A 231 20.35 -14.88 22.18
CA ASN A 231 19.83 -13.56 21.85
C ASN A 231 18.90 -13.03 22.97
N PRO A 232 18.94 -11.73 23.32
CA PRO A 232 18.04 -11.15 24.32
C PRO A 232 16.57 -11.46 24.04
N ILE A 233 15.88 -11.98 25.05
CA ILE A 233 14.46 -12.37 24.96
C ILE A 233 13.52 -11.15 24.97
N HIS A 234 14.05 -10.00 25.39
CA HIS A 234 13.42 -8.68 25.35
C HIS A 234 14.39 -7.68 24.68
N SER A 235 14.33 -7.53 23.36
CA SER A 235 14.98 -6.42 22.67
C SER A 235 14.08 -5.18 22.65
N GLU A 236 14.58 -4.02 23.05
CA GLU A 236 13.87 -2.74 22.82
C GLU A 236 13.95 -2.31 21.35
N ASP A 237 15.03 -2.70 20.66
CA ASP A 237 15.22 -2.46 19.24
C ASP A 237 14.48 -3.48 18.36
N GLN A 238 13.78 -2.98 17.35
CA GLN A 238 13.07 -3.77 16.34
C GLN A 238 14.01 -4.36 15.26
N GLU A 239 15.30 -4.02 15.30
CA GLU A 239 16.30 -4.45 14.29
C GLU A 239 17.02 -5.75 14.67
N LEU A 240 17.00 -6.16 15.95
CA LEU A 240 17.53 -7.48 16.35
C LEU A 240 16.48 -8.59 16.16
N PRO A 241 16.87 -9.76 15.61
CA PRO A 241 15.97 -10.90 15.48
C PRO A 241 15.64 -11.48 16.86
N ALA A 242 14.36 -11.49 17.19
CA ALA A 242 13.83 -12.02 18.46
C ALA A 242 14.28 -13.48 18.71
N ASN A 243 14.52 -13.82 19.98
CA ASN A 243 15.06 -15.12 20.37
C ASN A 243 14.27 -16.30 19.74
N PRO A 244 14.94 -17.22 19.02
CA PRO A 244 14.28 -18.25 18.23
C PRO A 244 13.48 -19.25 19.07
N LEU A 245 13.96 -19.60 20.28
CA LEU A 245 13.31 -20.58 21.16
C LEU A 245 11.91 -20.14 21.55
N ARG A 246 11.75 -18.83 21.83
CA ARG A 246 10.46 -18.20 22.15
C ARG A 246 9.42 -18.35 21.03
N SER A 247 9.86 -18.46 19.76
CA SER A 247 8.97 -18.65 18.61
C SER A 247 8.46 -20.10 18.45
N LEU A 248 9.25 -21.09 18.89
CA LEU A 248 8.95 -22.51 18.71
C LEU A 248 8.35 -23.18 19.96
N ARG A 249 8.49 -22.59 21.16
CA ARG A 249 8.06 -23.17 22.46
C ARG A 249 6.59 -23.63 22.56
N HIS A 250 5.73 -23.12 21.67
CA HIS A 250 4.30 -23.44 21.59
C HIS A 250 3.97 -24.34 20.37
N THR A 251 4.93 -25.14 19.90
CA THR A 251 4.82 -25.91 18.64
C THR A 251 5.35 -27.33 18.80
N ARG A 252 4.79 -28.26 18.00
CA ARG A 252 5.20 -29.67 17.89
C ARG A 252 6.70 -29.90 17.63
N HIS A 253 7.43 -28.88 17.17
CA HIS A 253 8.85 -28.99 16.84
C HIS A 253 9.78 -28.75 18.05
N TYR A 254 9.26 -28.27 19.18
CA TYR A 254 10.09 -27.90 20.34
C TYR A 254 10.72 -29.10 21.05
N GLY A 255 10.00 -30.22 21.20
CA GLY A 255 10.55 -31.45 21.76
C GLY A 255 11.70 -32.03 20.92
N PRO A 256 11.52 -32.31 19.61
CA PRO A 256 12.60 -32.76 18.73
C PRO A 256 13.82 -31.82 18.71
N LEU A 257 13.59 -30.50 18.69
CA LEU A 257 14.65 -29.49 18.85
C LEU A 257 15.40 -29.68 20.19
N ALA A 258 14.69 -29.75 21.31
CA ALA A 258 15.31 -29.89 22.63
C ALA A 258 16.10 -31.19 22.77
N LEU A 259 15.58 -32.31 22.23
CA LEU A 259 16.29 -33.59 22.18
C LEU A 259 17.58 -33.48 21.38
N TYR A 260 17.55 -32.87 20.19
CA TYR A 260 18.74 -32.66 19.36
C TYR A 260 19.77 -31.75 20.03
N LEU A 261 19.34 -30.61 20.58
CA LEU A 261 20.23 -29.68 21.27
C LEU A 261 20.91 -30.33 22.48
N ILE A 262 20.17 -31.06 23.32
CA ILE A 262 20.72 -31.70 24.51
C ILE A 262 21.59 -32.90 24.14
N ALA A 263 21.06 -33.88 23.39
CA ALA A 263 21.71 -35.17 23.17
C ALA A 263 22.71 -35.21 21.99
N HIS A 264 22.54 -34.37 20.96
CA HIS A 264 23.44 -34.34 19.80
C HIS A 264 24.46 -33.19 19.86
N LEU A 265 24.00 -31.94 20.05
CA LEU A 265 24.90 -30.77 20.10
C LEU A 265 25.53 -30.51 21.47
N ASN A 266 25.24 -31.34 22.48
CA ASN A 266 25.64 -31.16 23.89
C ASN A 266 25.15 -29.83 24.54
N SER A 267 24.39 -28.98 23.86
CA SER A 267 24.05 -27.61 24.23
C SER A 267 22.68 -27.49 24.92
N CYS A 268 22.67 -27.42 26.26
CA CYS A 268 21.43 -27.19 27.03
C CYS A 268 21.23 -25.73 27.48
N GLY A 269 22.29 -24.91 27.52
CA GLY A 269 22.28 -23.59 28.17
C GLY A 269 21.22 -22.62 27.64
N GLY A 270 21.01 -22.55 26.32
CA GLY A 270 20.00 -21.68 25.72
C GLY A 270 18.55 -22.03 26.11
N LEU A 271 18.25 -23.32 26.31
CA LEU A 271 16.92 -23.79 26.74
C LEU A 271 16.64 -23.43 28.22
N VAL A 272 17.69 -23.50 29.05
CA VAL A 272 17.67 -23.07 30.46
C VAL A 272 17.54 -21.55 30.55
N TYR A 273 18.27 -20.80 29.72
CA TYR A 273 18.21 -19.34 29.63
C TYR A 273 16.79 -18.84 29.26
N GLU A 274 16.09 -19.45 28.31
CA GLU A 274 14.70 -19.06 28.00
C GLU A 274 13.71 -19.51 29.09
N ALA A 275 13.95 -20.63 29.78
CA ALA A 275 13.11 -21.05 30.90
C ALA A 275 13.18 -20.07 32.08
N LEU A 276 14.40 -19.65 32.46
CA LEU A 276 14.66 -18.69 33.53
C LEU A 276 14.17 -17.28 33.16
N SER A 277 14.56 -16.77 31.98
CA SER A 277 14.22 -15.41 31.56
C SER A 277 12.72 -15.19 31.34
N CYS A 278 11.96 -16.25 31.04
CA CYS A 278 10.50 -16.21 30.98
C CYS A 278 9.81 -16.73 32.26
N GLN A 279 10.55 -16.92 33.37
CA GLN A 279 10.04 -17.30 34.70
C GLN A 279 9.18 -18.59 34.71
N HIS A 280 9.45 -19.54 33.82
CA HIS A 280 8.71 -20.81 33.73
C HIS A 280 9.38 -21.92 34.55
N TYR A 281 9.45 -21.75 35.87
CA TYR A 281 10.23 -22.64 36.75
C TYR A 281 9.78 -24.11 36.72
N ALA A 282 8.47 -24.41 36.65
CA ALA A 282 7.99 -25.78 36.47
C ALA A 282 8.55 -26.44 35.18
N ARG A 283 8.66 -25.65 34.08
CA ARG A 283 9.26 -26.09 32.82
C ARG A 283 10.77 -26.28 32.94
N LEU A 284 11.45 -25.46 33.76
CA LEU A 284 12.86 -25.64 34.09
C LEU A 284 13.07 -26.97 34.83
N GLY A 285 12.22 -27.32 35.79
CA GLY A 285 12.27 -28.61 36.48
C GLY A 285 12.17 -29.81 35.53
N TRP A 286 11.21 -29.80 34.61
CA TRP A 286 11.10 -30.85 33.57
C TRP A 286 12.31 -30.89 32.62
N LEU A 287 12.86 -29.72 32.26
CA LEU A 287 14.05 -29.61 31.42
C LEU A 287 15.31 -30.15 32.12
N LEU A 288 15.50 -29.86 33.41
CA LEU A 288 16.64 -30.38 34.18
C LEU A 288 16.55 -31.90 34.35
N ARG A 289 15.36 -32.45 34.64
CA ARG A 289 15.12 -33.91 34.64
C ARG A 289 15.48 -34.56 33.30
N LEU A 290 15.08 -33.94 32.18
CA LEU A 290 15.42 -34.40 30.84
C LEU A 290 16.94 -34.37 30.59
N ILE A 291 17.65 -33.33 31.03
CA ILE A 291 19.11 -33.23 30.92
C ILE A 291 19.81 -34.35 31.72
N VAL A 292 19.35 -34.65 32.93
CA VAL A 292 19.89 -35.73 33.78
C VAL A 292 19.70 -37.11 33.14
N LEU A 293 18.52 -37.38 32.57
CA LEU A 293 18.24 -38.65 31.88
C LEU A 293 19.02 -38.81 30.57
N LEU A 294 19.18 -37.73 29.79
CA LEU A 294 19.94 -37.75 28.53
C LEU A 294 21.46 -37.72 28.76
N LYS A 295 21.94 -37.29 29.93
CA LYS A 295 23.38 -37.20 30.28
C LYS A 295 23.65 -37.66 31.72
N PRO A 296 23.45 -38.96 32.03
CA PRO A 296 23.61 -39.49 33.39
C PRO A 296 25.04 -39.37 33.94
N ASN A 297 26.04 -39.15 33.06
CA ASN A 297 27.46 -39.00 33.36
C ASN A 297 27.94 -37.54 33.33
N SER A 298 27.05 -36.57 33.13
CA SER A 298 27.42 -35.14 33.27
C SER A 298 27.64 -34.81 34.75
N GLN A 299 28.61 -33.95 35.07
CA GLN A 299 28.89 -33.59 36.47
C GLN A 299 27.64 -33.09 37.21
N PHE A 300 26.80 -32.28 36.56
CA PHE A 300 25.49 -31.87 37.07
C PHE A 300 24.59 -33.07 37.47
N ALA A 301 24.55 -34.12 36.64
CA ALA A 301 23.79 -35.33 36.93
C ALA A 301 24.46 -36.26 37.97
N VAL A 302 25.75 -36.08 38.27
CA VAL A 302 26.47 -36.77 39.35
C VAL A 302 26.19 -36.06 40.68
N SER A 303 26.46 -34.76 40.77
CA SER A 303 26.24 -33.97 42.00
C SER A 303 24.76 -33.88 42.42
N LEU A 304 23.81 -33.99 41.48
CA LEU A 304 22.39 -34.09 41.81
C LEU A 304 22.00 -35.48 42.40
N LYS A 305 22.74 -36.55 42.09
CA LYS A 305 22.55 -37.86 42.73
C LYS A 305 23.17 -37.90 44.13
N GLU A 306 24.32 -37.25 44.29
CA GLU A 306 25.05 -37.15 45.56
C GLU A 306 24.27 -36.36 46.62
N SER A 307 23.49 -35.35 46.21
CA SER A 307 22.74 -34.46 47.12
C SER A 307 21.38 -34.98 47.62
N GLN A 308 21.05 -36.25 47.37
CA GLN A 308 19.82 -36.93 47.85
C GLN A 308 18.48 -36.22 47.52
N LEU A 309 18.44 -35.35 46.50
CA LEU A 309 17.23 -34.60 46.17
C LEU A 309 16.20 -35.49 45.44
N ASN A 310 15.35 -36.17 46.22
CA ASN A 310 14.31 -37.09 45.73
C ASN A 310 13.25 -36.40 44.86
N LEU A 311 13.53 -36.32 43.56
CA LEU A 311 12.59 -35.91 42.53
C LEU A 311 11.55 -37.02 42.30
N PRO A 312 10.23 -36.80 42.51
CA PRO A 312 9.21 -37.85 42.38
C PRO A 312 9.20 -38.47 40.97
N PRO A 313 8.87 -39.77 40.84
CA PRO A 313 9.07 -40.55 39.62
C PRO A 313 8.29 -40.00 38.41
N PRO A 314 8.78 -40.19 37.17
CA PRO A 314 8.12 -39.68 35.97
C PRO A 314 6.85 -40.44 35.59
N ASP A 315 6.63 -41.63 36.16
CA ASP A 315 5.67 -42.62 35.65
C ASP A 315 4.25 -42.49 36.23
N GLU A 316 4.06 -41.72 37.31
CA GLU A 316 2.74 -41.49 37.96
C GLU A 316 1.97 -40.28 37.38
N ILE A 317 2.55 -39.54 36.43
CA ILE A 317 2.04 -38.23 36.00
C ILE A 317 1.42 -38.32 34.61
N ASP A 318 0.09 -38.49 34.54
CA ASP A 318 -0.64 -38.26 33.29
C ASP A 318 -0.56 -36.78 32.90
N ALA A 319 0.22 -36.49 31.87
CA ALA A 319 0.37 -35.15 31.31
C ALA A 319 -0.97 -34.54 30.85
N ASN A 320 -1.96 -35.34 30.43
CA ASN A 320 -3.26 -34.81 30.01
C ASN A 320 -4.04 -34.25 31.23
N SER A 321 -4.00 -34.93 32.38
CA SER A 321 -4.59 -34.47 33.64
C SER A 321 -3.96 -33.16 34.15
N LEU A 322 -2.63 -33.06 34.19
CA LEU A 322 -1.93 -31.82 34.60
C LEU A 322 -2.13 -30.68 33.59
N MET A 323 -2.27 -30.96 32.30
CA MET A 323 -2.59 -29.93 31.30
C MET A 323 -3.99 -29.31 31.50
N SER A 324 -4.84 -29.84 32.40
CA SER A 324 -6.13 -29.26 32.78
C SER A 324 -6.10 -28.37 34.03
N LYS A 325 -5.12 -28.53 34.93
CA LYS A 325 -4.99 -27.78 36.19
C LYS A 325 -3.70 -26.96 36.15
N ARG A 326 -3.77 -25.64 36.30
CA ARG A 326 -2.55 -24.83 36.48
C ARG A 326 -1.82 -25.28 37.75
N PRO A 327 -0.56 -25.75 37.67
CA PRO A 327 0.26 -25.93 38.85
C PRO A 327 0.91 -24.58 39.17
N ASP A 328 0.21 -23.75 39.94
CA ASP A 328 0.78 -22.52 40.51
C ASP A 328 1.75 -22.91 41.65
N LEU A 329 2.88 -23.51 41.28
CA LEU A 329 3.99 -23.81 42.18
C LEU A 329 4.68 -22.49 42.55
N SER A 330 4.23 -21.90 43.65
CA SER A 330 4.90 -20.77 44.31
C SER A 330 6.19 -21.26 44.95
N LEU A 331 7.29 -21.28 44.19
CA LEU A 331 8.63 -21.46 44.73
C LEU A 331 8.92 -20.33 45.73
N THR A 332 9.50 -20.69 46.87
CA THR A 332 9.92 -19.74 47.89
C THR A 332 11.18 -18.97 47.44
N SER A 333 11.52 -17.90 48.16
CA SER A 333 12.82 -17.23 48.01
C SER A 333 13.99 -18.18 48.26
N GLU A 334 13.82 -19.14 49.17
CA GLU A 334 14.82 -20.13 49.56
C GLU A 334 15.01 -21.20 48.47
N ASP A 335 13.93 -21.74 47.89
CA ASP A 335 13.99 -22.59 46.69
C ASP A 335 14.72 -21.89 45.54
N THR A 336 14.43 -20.60 45.37
CA THR A 336 15.04 -19.77 44.32
C THR A 336 16.54 -19.56 44.58
N GLN A 337 16.96 -19.37 45.84
CA GLN A 337 18.38 -19.31 46.22
C GLN A 337 19.09 -20.66 46.04
N ASN A 338 18.43 -21.78 46.36
CA ASN A 338 18.98 -23.13 46.20
C ASN A 338 19.12 -23.52 44.71
N ILE A 339 18.22 -23.08 43.83
CA ILE A 339 18.39 -23.20 42.38
C ILE A 339 19.54 -22.30 41.89
N LEU A 340 19.68 -21.09 42.43
CA LEU A 340 20.76 -20.17 42.06
C LEU A 340 22.15 -20.68 42.47
N SER A 341 22.31 -21.22 43.69
CA SER A 341 23.59 -21.82 44.12
C SER A 341 23.98 -23.03 43.27
N TYR A 342 23.01 -23.87 42.87
CA TYR A 342 23.25 -24.93 41.90
C TYR A 342 23.70 -24.41 40.52
N THR A 343 23.22 -23.24 40.08
CA THR A 343 23.73 -22.62 38.84
C THR A 343 25.12 -22.01 38.98
N GLN A 344 25.64 -21.77 40.20
CA GLN A 344 27.03 -21.36 40.41
C GLN A 344 28.00 -22.54 40.20
N GLY A 345 27.61 -23.76 40.60
CA GLY A 345 28.39 -24.99 40.30
C GLY A 345 28.49 -25.34 38.81
N LEU A 346 27.70 -24.71 37.94
CA LEU A 346 27.81 -24.82 36.48
C LEU A 346 28.81 -23.82 35.86
N SER A 347 29.45 -22.95 36.66
CA SER A 347 30.28 -21.86 36.13
C SER A 347 31.70 -22.27 35.73
N ASP A 348 32.24 -23.37 36.27
CA ASP A 348 33.63 -23.83 36.04
C ASP A 348 33.94 -24.23 34.58
N PHE A 349 32.91 -24.41 33.73
CA PHE A 349 33.07 -24.85 32.34
C PHE A 349 32.99 -23.74 31.28
N CYS A 350 32.73 -22.49 31.67
CA CYS A 350 32.65 -21.35 30.73
C CYS A 350 33.05 -20.01 31.42
N PRO A 351 34.30 -19.53 31.27
CA PRO A 351 34.83 -18.40 32.06
C PRO A 351 34.34 -17.00 31.62
N PHE A 352 33.10 -16.86 31.11
CA PHE A 352 32.68 -15.64 30.41
C PHE A 352 31.17 -15.26 30.49
N SER A 353 30.53 -15.35 31.67
CA SER A 353 29.14 -14.82 31.82
C SER A 353 28.77 -14.13 33.15
N VAL A 354 29.45 -14.41 34.27
CA VAL A 354 28.99 -13.99 35.62
C VAL A 354 28.84 -12.47 35.78
N ASN A 355 29.87 -11.69 35.39
CA ASN A 355 29.85 -10.22 35.53
C ASN A 355 28.74 -9.53 34.70
N TYR A 356 28.33 -10.13 33.58
CA TYR A 356 27.29 -9.54 32.72
C TYR A 356 25.89 -9.69 33.34
N LEU A 357 25.64 -10.82 34.02
CA LEU A 357 24.35 -11.09 34.67
C LEU A 357 24.16 -10.22 35.92
N PHE A 358 25.22 -10.05 36.73
CA PHE A 358 25.17 -9.32 38.00
C PHE A 358 24.95 -7.81 37.79
N MET A 359 25.63 -7.21 36.79
CA MET A 359 25.42 -5.80 36.41
C MET A 359 23.99 -5.53 35.93
N HIS A 360 23.41 -6.44 35.12
CA HIS A 360 22.12 -6.19 34.49
C HIS A 360 20.92 -6.26 35.45
N PHE A 361 21.03 -7.05 36.53
CA PHE A 361 20.00 -7.12 37.56
C PHE A 361 19.95 -5.85 38.43
N LYS A 362 21.11 -5.37 38.91
CA LYS A 362 21.16 -4.19 39.80
C LYS A 362 20.69 -2.91 39.10
N LEU A 363 20.98 -2.76 37.81
CA LEU A 363 20.60 -1.58 37.02
C LEU A 363 19.10 -1.49 36.68
N HIS A 364 18.34 -2.57 36.82
CA HIS A 364 16.95 -2.66 36.36
C HIS A 364 15.91 -2.19 37.40
N HIS A 365 16.25 -2.21 38.69
CA HIS A 365 15.31 -1.87 39.76
C HIS A 365 15.10 -0.34 39.87
N GLU A 366 16.19 0.43 39.86
CA GLU A 366 16.17 1.89 40.08
C GLU A 366 15.58 2.69 38.90
N ARG A 367 15.64 2.16 37.67
CA ARG A 367 15.24 2.89 36.45
C ARG A 367 13.72 2.90 36.18
N MET A 368 12.93 2.11 36.90
CA MET A 368 11.53 1.86 36.51
C MET A 368 10.56 3.01 36.83
N VAL A 369 10.93 3.94 37.73
CA VAL A 369 10.06 5.05 38.17
C VAL A 369 10.17 6.30 37.29
N ALA A 370 11.34 6.58 36.70
CA ALA A 370 11.59 7.84 35.98
C ALA A 370 11.13 7.85 34.51
N HIS A 371 10.97 6.69 33.88
CA HIS A 371 11.07 6.57 32.41
C HIS A 371 9.77 6.86 31.61
N ILE A 372 8.69 7.26 32.28
CA ILE A 372 7.36 7.39 31.67
C ILE A 372 7.15 8.76 30.99
N HIS A 373 7.75 9.85 31.51
CA HIS A 373 7.45 11.20 31.03
C HIS A 373 8.15 11.54 29.69
N GLU A 374 9.40 11.10 29.48
CA GLU A 374 10.17 11.41 28.26
C GLU A 374 9.76 10.60 27.02
N ARG A 375 9.35 9.33 27.20
CA ARG A 375 9.01 8.43 26.07
C ARG A 375 7.78 8.91 25.29
N VAL A 376 6.86 9.64 25.92
CA VAL A 376 5.69 10.22 25.23
C VAL A 376 6.12 11.32 24.25
N VAL A 377 6.87 12.32 24.71
CA VAL A 377 7.25 13.50 23.91
C VAL A 377 8.17 13.12 22.75
N SER A 378 9.11 12.21 22.98
CA SER A 378 10.07 11.76 21.96
C SER A 378 9.41 10.95 20.83
N PHE A 379 8.48 10.03 21.13
CA PHE A 379 7.87 9.15 20.14
C PHE A 379 7.01 9.88 19.09
N PHE A 380 6.14 10.81 19.52
CA PHE A 380 5.30 11.61 18.62
C PHE A 380 6.10 12.41 17.58
N SER A 381 7.37 12.72 17.88
CA SER A 381 8.22 13.55 17.04
C SER A 381 8.85 12.81 15.84
N ARG A 382 9.03 11.49 15.89
CA ARG A 382 9.92 10.77 14.95
C ARG A 382 9.22 10.44 13.63
N ASN A 383 8.02 9.84 13.69
CA ASN A 383 7.29 9.40 12.49
C ASN A 383 6.72 10.58 11.68
N ARG A 384 6.23 11.63 12.35
CA ARG A 384 5.77 12.86 11.68
C ARG A 384 6.89 13.53 10.88
N ARG A 385 8.14 13.47 11.37
CA ARG A 385 9.32 13.98 10.66
C ARG A 385 9.68 13.17 9.42
N MET A 386 9.44 11.85 9.38
CA MET A 386 9.79 11.01 8.22
C MET A 386 8.89 11.29 7.00
N LEU A 387 7.56 11.28 7.19
CA LEU A 387 6.62 11.60 6.10
C LEU A 387 6.79 13.03 5.59
N PHE A 388 7.02 13.99 6.50
CA PHE A 388 7.31 15.37 6.15
C PHE A 388 8.58 15.52 5.30
N ARG A 389 9.64 14.74 5.60
CA ARG A 389 10.89 14.74 4.80
C ARG A 389 10.66 14.22 3.37
N GLU A 390 9.81 13.23 3.15
CA GLU A 390 9.46 12.79 1.80
C GLU A 390 8.66 13.85 1.02
N ILE A 391 7.65 14.47 1.65
CA ILE A 391 6.84 15.52 1.01
C ILE A 391 7.73 16.74 0.68
N VAL A 392 8.56 17.19 1.62
CA VAL A 392 9.56 18.24 1.39
C VAL A 392 10.59 17.81 0.35
N PHE A 393 10.94 16.51 0.27
CA PHE A 393 11.84 16.00 -0.75
C PHE A 393 11.28 16.24 -2.15
N TYR A 394 10.11 15.65 -2.49
CA TYR A 394 9.53 15.75 -3.83
C TYR A 394 9.18 17.19 -4.21
N THR A 395 8.52 17.95 -3.32
CA THR A 395 8.10 19.34 -3.60
C THR A 395 9.29 20.25 -3.93
N SER A 396 10.36 20.21 -3.14
CA SER A 396 11.53 21.06 -3.43
C SER A 396 12.40 20.52 -4.58
N THR A 397 12.36 19.22 -4.92
CA THR A 397 12.93 18.70 -6.18
C THR A 397 12.18 19.25 -7.39
N ALA A 398 10.85 19.26 -7.37
CA ALA A 398 10.04 19.86 -8.42
C ALA A 398 10.33 21.37 -8.58
N CYS A 399 10.50 22.12 -7.48
CA CYS A 399 10.92 23.51 -7.52
C CYS A 399 12.33 23.75 -8.08
N ILE A 400 13.26 22.80 -7.91
CA ILE A 400 14.60 22.87 -8.54
C ILE A 400 14.48 22.64 -10.05
N TYR A 401 13.71 21.63 -10.47
CA TYR A 401 13.43 21.37 -11.89
C TYR A 401 12.76 22.56 -12.56
N LEU A 402 11.71 23.12 -11.95
CA LEU A 402 10.99 24.29 -12.45
C LEU A 402 11.89 25.53 -12.60
N ARG A 403 12.87 25.74 -11.69
CA ARG A 403 13.84 26.84 -11.79
C ARG A 403 14.91 26.63 -12.86
N LYS A 404 15.18 25.40 -13.30
CA LYS A 404 16.02 25.14 -14.48
C LYS A 404 15.37 25.76 -15.73
N TYR A 405 14.07 25.50 -15.93
CA TYR A 405 13.33 25.96 -17.12
C TYR A 405 12.86 27.42 -17.04
N LEU A 406 12.30 27.87 -15.90
CA LEU A 406 11.75 29.23 -15.79
C LEU A 406 12.77 30.32 -15.45
N ALA A 407 13.96 29.95 -14.94
CA ALA A 407 14.95 30.91 -14.44
C ALA A 407 16.38 30.57 -14.88
N GLY A 408 16.56 29.77 -15.93
CA GLY A 408 17.85 29.48 -16.56
C GLY A 408 18.92 28.85 -15.65
N HIS A 409 18.56 28.31 -14.48
CA HIS A 409 19.56 27.87 -13.49
C HIS A 409 20.32 26.63 -13.98
N ALA A 410 21.62 26.77 -14.20
CA ALA A 410 22.52 25.69 -14.60
C ALA A 410 22.49 24.51 -13.62
N TRP A 411 22.26 23.30 -14.13
CA TRP A 411 22.07 22.09 -13.32
C TRP A 411 23.33 21.75 -12.51
N TYR A 412 24.48 21.86 -13.15
CA TYR A 412 25.82 21.80 -12.56
C TYR A 412 26.66 23.01 -12.98
N SER A 413 27.85 23.16 -12.38
CA SER A 413 28.83 24.21 -12.69
C SER A 413 30.24 23.68 -12.43
N ARG A 414 31.16 23.83 -13.41
CA ARG A 414 32.58 23.48 -13.24
C ARG A 414 33.30 24.58 -12.45
N ILE A 415 33.92 24.23 -11.31
CA ILE A 415 34.49 25.17 -10.33
C ILE A 415 35.99 25.32 -10.54
N THR A 416 36.72 24.20 -10.55
CA THR A 416 38.13 24.11 -10.99
C THR A 416 38.20 23.27 -12.26
N PRO A 417 39.34 23.21 -12.99
CA PRO A 417 39.45 22.40 -14.20
C PRO A 417 39.05 20.92 -14.03
N ARG A 418 39.17 20.33 -12.83
CA ARG A 418 38.81 18.93 -12.55
C ARG A 418 37.56 18.72 -11.66
N LEU A 419 36.88 19.78 -11.19
CA LEU A 419 35.86 19.67 -10.14
C LEU A 419 34.54 20.36 -10.51
N LEU A 420 33.43 19.62 -10.44
CA LEU A 420 32.07 20.11 -10.71
C LEU A 420 31.19 20.06 -9.45
N ILE A 421 30.33 21.08 -9.28
CA ILE A 421 29.22 21.06 -8.30
C ILE A 421 27.90 20.92 -9.03
N GLY A 422 27.09 19.92 -8.64
CA GLY A 422 25.82 19.61 -9.31
C GLY A 422 24.61 19.37 -8.39
N ALA A 423 23.43 19.45 -9.00
CA ALA A 423 22.18 18.88 -8.48
C ALA A 423 22.12 17.36 -8.74
N LEU A 424 21.00 16.71 -8.39
CA LEU A 424 20.80 15.27 -8.58
C LEU A 424 21.22 14.78 -9.98
N PRO A 425 22.03 13.71 -10.10
CA PRO A 425 22.32 13.09 -11.39
C PRO A 425 21.06 12.35 -11.88
N LEU A 426 20.31 12.96 -12.79
CA LEU A 426 19.08 12.38 -13.34
C LEU A 426 19.43 11.36 -14.43
N ARG A 427 18.94 10.11 -14.31
CA ARG A 427 19.29 9.01 -15.22
C ARG A 427 19.06 9.34 -16.70
N SER A 428 17.98 10.06 -17.02
CA SER A 428 17.61 10.46 -18.39
C SER A 428 18.56 11.47 -19.04
N THR A 429 19.42 12.14 -18.27
CA THR A 429 20.41 13.11 -18.78
C THR A 429 21.85 12.74 -18.41
N TRP A 430 22.06 11.74 -17.55
CA TRP A 430 23.37 11.47 -16.96
C TRP A 430 24.42 11.09 -18.00
N ALA A 431 24.12 10.18 -18.93
CA ALA A 431 25.06 9.72 -19.95
C ALA A 431 25.63 10.85 -20.82
N ALA A 432 24.84 11.90 -21.10
CA ALA A 432 25.32 13.07 -21.81
C ALA A 432 26.33 13.87 -20.96
N VAL A 433 26.04 14.10 -19.68
CA VAL A 433 26.91 14.86 -18.75
C VAL A 433 28.20 14.08 -18.41
N GLU A 434 28.08 12.76 -18.25
CA GLU A 434 29.17 11.80 -18.06
C GLU A 434 30.20 11.93 -19.18
N PHE A 435 29.73 11.93 -20.43
CA PHE A 435 30.55 12.08 -21.64
C PHE A 435 31.10 13.51 -21.84
N THR A 436 30.25 14.55 -21.79
CA THR A 436 30.69 15.93 -22.12
C THR A 436 31.64 16.54 -21.11
N GLU A 437 31.62 16.09 -19.84
CA GLU A 437 32.47 16.63 -18.78
C GLU A 437 33.62 15.67 -18.38
N CYS A 438 33.74 14.50 -19.02
CA CYS A 438 34.73 13.45 -18.74
C CYS A 438 34.74 13.01 -17.26
N ILE A 439 33.56 12.71 -16.72
CA ILE A 439 33.39 12.37 -15.30
C ILE A 439 33.89 10.94 -15.04
N THR A 440 34.72 10.77 -14.01
CA THR A 440 35.24 9.45 -13.58
C THR A 440 34.93 9.13 -12.12
N HIS A 441 34.77 10.16 -11.29
CA HIS A 441 34.52 10.05 -9.85
C HIS A 441 33.25 10.84 -9.48
N ILE A 442 32.40 10.28 -8.63
CA ILE A 442 31.15 10.88 -8.15
C ILE A 442 31.19 10.96 -6.62
N VAL A 443 30.84 12.10 -6.05
CA VAL A 443 30.65 12.26 -4.60
C VAL A 443 29.21 12.68 -4.31
N SER A 444 28.45 11.78 -3.69
CA SER A 444 27.05 11.98 -3.34
C SER A 444 26.91 12.34 -1.86
N LEU A 445 26.38 13.53 -1.56
CA LEU A 445 26.04 13.96 -0.20
C LEU A 445 24.55 13.79 0.11
N LEU A 446 23.91 12.76 -0.46
CA LEU A 446 22.50 12.42 -0.24
C LEU A 446 22.31 11.53 0.99
N GLU A 447 21.20 11.72 1.70
CA GLU A 447 20.76 10.74 2.70
C GLU A 447 20.14 9.52 2.01
N PRO A 448 20.18 8.30 2.59
CA PRO A 448 19.71 7.08 1.90
C PRO A 448 18.27 7.16 1.36
N PHE A 449 17.37 7.86 2.04
CA PHE A 449 15.99 8.03 1.58
C PHE A 449 15.83 9.00 0.38
N GLU A 450 16.83 9.82 0.07
CA GLU A 450 16.85 10.73 -1.09
C GLU A 450 17.28 10.01 -2.39
N VAL A 451 17.89 8.82 -2.29
CA VAL A 451 18.27 7.99 -3.43
C VAL A 451 17.01 7.32 -3.99
N LYS A 452 16.43 7.92 -5.04
CA LYS A 452 15.22 7.43 -5.72
C LYS A 452 15.55 6.83 -7.09
N ARG A 453 14.65 5.98 -7.63
CA ARG A 453 14.79 5.26 -8.92
C ARG A 453 15.04 6.14 -10.18
N PHE A 454 14.91 7.47 -10.09
CA PHE A 454 15.26 8.40 -11.17
C PHE A 454 16.64 9.07 -11.02
N VAL A 455 17.33 8.82 -9.90
CA VAL A 455 18.69 9.28 -9.60
C VAL A 455 19.67 8.17 -9.97
N PHE A 456 20.77 8.51 -10.63
CA PHE A 456 21.88 7.58 -10.92
C PHE A 456 22.50 7.08 -9.60
N GLY A 457 22.65 5.76 -9.45
CA GLY A 457 23.05 5.11 -8.19
C GLY A 457 24.47 4.53 -8.16
N PRO A 458 24.95 4.09 -6.99
CA PRO A 458 26.27 3.47 -6.84
C PRO A 458 26.42 2.20 -7.68
N ASP A 459 25.38 1.37 -7.75
CA ASP A 459 25.38 0.11 -8.53
C ASP A 459 25.53 0.39 -10.03
N GLU A 460 24.91 1.47 -10.51
CA GLU A 460 24.96 1.91 -11.91
C GLU A 460 26.28 2.61 -12.25
N ALA A 461 26.93 3.25 -11.27
CA ALA A 461 28.28 3.78 -11.38
C ALA A 461 29.31 2.65 -11.50
N ALA A 462 29.22 1.65 -10.61
CA ALA A 462 30.08 0.47 -10.64
C ALA A 462 29.97 -0.31 -11.96
N ALA A 463 28.74 -0.49 -12.47
CA ALA A 463 28.48 -1.11 -13.78
C ALA A 463 29.05 -0.34 -15.00
N ARG A 464 29.55 0.89 -14.81
CA ARG A 464 30.23 1.71 -15.83
C ARG A 464 31.70 1.99 -15.52
N GLY A 465 32.26 1.38 -14.46
CA GLY A 465 33.63 1.64 -14.02
C GLY A 465 33.84 3.03 -13.39
N LEU A 466 32.77 3.74 -13.03
CA LEU A 466 32.83 5.03 -12.34
C LEU A 466 33.00 4.82 -10.83
N GLN A 467 33.93 5.53 -10.21
CA GLN A 467 34.09 5.48 -8.75
C GLN A 467 33.01 6.35 -8.08
N HIS A 468 32.32 5.83 -7.06
CA HIS A 468 31.24 6.55 -6.38
C HIS A 468 31.38 6.51 -4.85
N LEU A 469 31.62 7.67 -4.24
CA LEU A 469 31.64 7.85 -2.78
C LEU A 469 30.30 8.40 -2.27
N SER A 470 29.79 7.83 -1.18
CA SER A 470 28.54 8.26 -0.51
C SER A 470 28.86 8.82 0.88
N LEU A 471 28.55 10.11 1.10
CA LEU A 471 28.78 10.83 2.35
C LEU A 471 27.45 11.43 2.85
N PRO A 472 26.58 10.64 3.52
CA PRO A 472 25.23 11.07 3.84
C PRO A 472 25.23 12.26 4.83
N VAL A 473 24.71 13.39 4.36
CA VAL A 473 24.60 14.63 5.14
C VAL A 473 23.18 15.19 4.99
N ARG A 474 22.59 15.62 6.10
CA ARG A 474 21.18 16.04 6.19
C ARG A 474 20.87 17.34 5.43
N ASP A 475 19.76 17.36 4.69
CA ASP A 475 19.41 18.54 3.88
C ASP A 475 19.07 19.78 4.74
N PHE A 476 19.40 20.96 4.20
CA PHE A 476 19.30 22.30 4.81
C PHE A 476 20.09 22.55 6.11
N THR A 477 20.07 21.62 7.07
CA THR A 477 20.65 21.80 8.42
C THR A 477 21.88 20.94 8.71
N GLY A 478 22.24 20.01 7.83
CA GLY A 478 23.43 19.18 8.00
C GLY A 478 24.72 19.94 7.70
N ILE A 479 25.76 19.58 8.43
CA ILE A 479 27.15 19.97 8.23
C ILE A 479 27.92 18.64 8.13
N PRO A 480 28.78 18.41 7.13
CA PRO A 480 29.63 17.21 7.07
C PRO A 480 30.58 17.14 8.28
N THR A 481 30.85 15.95 8.80
CA THR A 481 31.87 15.77 9.86
C THR A 481 33.29 15.94 9.33
N LEU A 482 34.27 16.18 10.20
CA LEU A 482 35.68 16.29 9.80
C LEU A 482 36.16 15.05 9.03
N GLU A 483 35.81 13.86 9.50
CA GLU A 483 36.07 12.58 8.83
C GLU A 483 35.43 12.49 7.43
N GLN A 484 34.18 12.95 7.27
CA GLN A 484 33.52 13.01 5.96
C GLN A 484 34.20 14.03 5.03
N ILE A 485 34.70 15.15 5.56
CA ILE A 485 35.44 16.17 4.81
C ILE A 485 36.78 15.60 4.34
N GLU A 486 37.57 15.02 5.24
CA GLU A 486 38.87 14.41 4.92
C GLU A 486 38.74 13.23 3.95
N THR A 487 37.70 12.40 4.10
CA THR A 487 37.42 11.29 3.17
C THR A 487 36.97 11.79 1.81
N GLY A 488 36.13 12.83 1.77
CA GLY A 488 35.74 13.50 0.52
C GLY A 488 36.92 14.16 -0.19
N ILE A 489 37.80 14.85 0.53
CA ILE A 489 39.00 15.49 -0.04
C ILE A 489 39.99 14.43 -0.56
N ARG A 490 40.25 13.36 0.20
CA ARG A 490 41.10 12.23 -0.27
C ARG A 490 40.56 11.60 -1.55
N PHE A 491 39.25 11.40 -1.66
CA PHE A 491 38.62 10.83 -2.84
C PHE A 491 38.52 11.80 -4.04
N ILE A 492 38.44 13.11 -3.82
CA ILE A 492 38.60 14.08 -4.93
C ILE A 492 40.06 14.04 -5.44
N ASN A 493 41.04 13.89 -4.55
CA ASN A 493 42.46 13.83 -4.88
C ASN A 493 42.90 12.50 -5.55
N SER A 494 42.15 11.40 -5.43
CA SER A 494 42.46 10.16 -6.15
C SER A 494 42.20 10.26 -7.66
N CYS A 495 41.52 11.32 -8.13
CA CYS A 495 41.34 11.62 -9.54
C CYS A 495 42.61 12.27 -10.14
N THR A 496 43.62 11.44 -10.39
CA THR A 496 44.96 11.88 -10.86
C THR A 496 45.05 12.14 -12.36
N ARG A 497 44.21 11.48 -13.18
CA ARG A 497 44.24 11.56 -14.66
C ARG A 497 44.00 13.00 -15.16
N PRO A 498 44.77 13.52 -16.14
CA PRO A 498 44.70 14.93 -16.56
C PRO A 498 43.32 15.40 -17.05
N GLU A 499 42.72 14.64 -17.96
CA GLU A 499 41.41 14.89 -18.61
C GLU A 499 40.20 14.62 -17.69
N ALA A 500 40.41 13.95 -16.56
CA ALA A 500 39.33 13.40 -15.76
C ALA A 500 38.73 14.40 -14.77
N SER A 501 37.41 14.35 -14.59
CA SER A 501 36.70 15.21 -13.66
C SER A 501 35.91 14.48 -12.57
N VAL A 502 35.64 15.20 -11.48
CA VAL A 502 34.92 14.75 -10.28
C VAL A 502 33.61 15.52 -10.13
N TYR A 503 32.49 14.80 -10.02
CA TYR A 503 31.14 15.37 -9.88
C TYR A 503 30.65 15.30 -8.43
N VAL A 504 30.69 16.43 -7.72
CA VAL A 504 30.27 16.53 -6.31
C VAL A 504 28.84 17.07 -6.24
N HIS A 505 27.90 16.26 -5.76
CA HIS A 505 26.50 16.63 -5.74
C HIS A 505 25.82 16.42 -4.40
N CYS A 506 24.70 17.10 -4.25
CA CYS A 506 23.68 16.74 -3.29
C CYS A 506 22.34 16.77 -4.04
N LYS A 507 21.27 17.22 -3.40
CA LYS A 507 19.99 17.44 -4.06
C LYS A 507 20.01 18.59 -5.09
N ALA A 508 20.59 19.73 -4.73
CA ALA A 508 20.50 20.97 -5.52
C ALA A 508 21.85 21.52 -5.99
N GLY A 509 22.96 21.06 -5.42
CA GLY A 509 24.27 21.67 -5.63
C GLY A 509 24.37 23.08 -5.05
N ARG A 510 23.83 23.30 -3.83
CA ARG A 510 23.66 24.66 -3.24
C ARG A 510 24.16 24.83 -1.81
N THR A 511 24.19 23.76 -1.04
CA THR A 511 24.45 23.73 0.42
C THR A 511 25.50 22.65 0.71
N ARG A 512 25.07 21.38 0.83
CA ARG A 512 25.90 20.23 1.24
C ARG A 512 27.14 20.02 0.37
N SER A 513 26.99 19.81 -0.94
CA SER A 513 28.14 19.65 -1.84
C SER A 513 28.97 20.93 -2.00
N ALA A 514 28.35 22.11 -1.91
CA ALA A 514 29.07 23.37 -1.95
C ALA A 514 29.93 23.59 -0.69
N PHE A 515 29.53 23.04 0.46
CA PHE A 515 30.33 23.05 1.69
C PHE A 515 31.57 22.16 1.53
N LEU A 516 31.42 20.92 1.06
CA LEU A 516 32.56 20.03 0.85
C LEU A 516 33.56 20.61 -0.15
N VAL A 517 33.09 21.25 -1.23
CA VAL A 517 33.98 21.93 -2.19
C VAL A 517 34.59 23.21 -1.61
N ALA A 518 33.93 23.91 -0.67
CA ALA A 518 34.58 25.01 0.05
C ALA A 518 35.73 24.51 0.92
N CYS A 519 35.53 23.43 1.71
CA CYS A 519 36.59 22.76 2.45
C CYS A 519 37.75 22.30 1.54
N TYR A 520 37.43 21.71 0.38
CA TYR A 520 38.42 21.28 -0.60
C TYR A 520 39.29 22.44 -1.10
N LEU A 521 38.68 23.57 -1.50
CA LEU A 521 39.44 24.76 -1.93
C LEU A 521 40.26 25.37 -0.79
N MET A 522 39.74 25.41 0.43
CA MET A 522 40.50 25.85 1.61
C MET A 522 41.71 24.95 1.89
N HIS A 523 41.57 23.63 1.76
CA HIS A 523 42.65 22.67 1.94
C HIS A 523 43.70 22.76 0.83
N GLN A 524 43.27 22.81 -0.44
CA GLN A 524 44.16 22.81 -1.61
C GLN A 524 44.85 24.17 -1.83
N GLU A 525 44.09 25.27 -1.78
CA GLU A 525 44.56 26.61 -2.15
C GLU A 525 44.97 27.46 -0.94
N ARG A 526 44.83 26.93 0.29
CA ARG A 526 45.11 27.62 1.58
C ARG A 526 44.41 28.98 1.75
N ILE A 527 43.27 29.15 1.10
CA ILE A 527 42.43 30.37 1.17
C ILE A 527 41.46 30.34 2.35
N SER A 528 41.07 31.52 2.84
CA SER A 528 40.07 31.68 3.90
C SER A 528 38.64 31.30 3.44
N ALA A 529 37.80 30.86 4.39
CA ALA A 529 36.42 30.45 4.10
C ALA A 529 35.57 31.49 3.34
N PRO A 530 35.60 32.80 3.68
CA PRO A 530 34.90 33.83 2.90
C PRO A 530 35.38 33.91 1.44
N THR A 531 36.66 33.61 1.19
CA THR A 531 37.26 33.62 -0.15
C THR A 531 36.85 32.39 -0.96
N ALA A 532 36.87 31.19 -0.35
CA ALA A 532 36.38 29.95 -0.98
C ALA A 532 34.89 30.06 -1.35
N VAL A 533 34.06 30.56 -0.42
CA VAL A 533 32.62 30.82 -0.66
C VAL A 533 32.42 31.84 -1.79
N ARG A 534 33.26 32.87 -1.90
CA ARG A 534 33.21 33.87 -2.99
C ARG A 534 33.57 33.25 -4.35
N ARG A 535 34.64 32.44 -4.43
CA ARG A 535 35.04 31.71 -5.66
C ARG A 535 33.92 30.78 -6.15
N ILE A 536 33.28 30.02 -5.25
CA ILE A 536 32.16 29.14 -5.58
C ILE A 536 30.94 29.95 -6.05
N ARG A 537 30.58 31.04 -5.37
CA ARG A 537 29.43 31.89 -5.77
C ARG A 537 29.63 32.58 -7.11
N ALA A 538 30.85 32.98 -7.46
CA ALA A 538 31.13 33.60 -8.77
C ALA A 538 30.78 32.67 -9.94
N LYS A 539 31.02 31.36 -9.80
CA LYS A 539 30.68 30.35 -10.82
C LYS A 539 29.30 29.68 -10.61
N ARG A 540 28.69 29.82 -9.44
CA ARG A 540 27.37 29.24 -9.10
C ARG A 540 26.57 30.16 -8.13
N PRO A 541 25.96 31.26 -8.62
CA PRO A 541 25.41 32.33 -7.78
C PRO A 541 24.31 31.91 -6.80
N HIS A 542 23.60 30.81 -7.06
CA HIS A 542 22.52 30.31 -6.20
C HIS A 542 23.01 29.53 -4.96
N VAL A 543 24.32 29.38 -4.74
CA VAL A 543 24.92 28.75 -3.53
C VAL A 543 24.67 29.59 -2.28
N ARG A 544 24.08 28.98 -1.26
CA ARG A 544 23.72 29.62 0.03
C ARG A 544 24.13 28.73 1.19
N PHE A 545 24.74 29.34 2.21
CA PHE A 545 25.13 28.70 3.47
C PHE A 545 24.34 29.31 4.62
N SER A 546 24.04 28.53 5.65
CA SER A 546 23.51 29.06 6.92
C SER A 546 24.63 29.69 7.76
N LYS A 547 24.28 30.47 8.80
CA LYS A 547 25.29 31.03 9.73
C LYS A 547 26.16 29.92 10.35
N ALA A 548 25.55 28.82 10.78
CA ALA A 548 26.27 27.66 11.32
C ALA A 548 27.19 26.97 10.28
N GLN A 549 26.81 26.93 9.01
CA GLN A 549 27.68 26.43 7.93
C GLN A 549 28.83 27.37 7.61
N LEU A 550 28.71 28.68 7.83
CA LEU A 550 29.86 29.60 7.71
C LEU A 550 30.82 29.37 8.89
N THR A 551 30.31 29.39 10.13
CA THR A 551 31.14 29.13 11.33
C THR A 551 31.87 27.79 11.28
N ALA A 552 31.25 26.73 10.74
CA ALA A 552 31.92 25.44 10.57
C ALA A 552 32.99 25.41 9.46
N LEU A 553 32.92 26.30 8.47
CA LEU A 553 34.02 26.51 7.52
C LEU A 553 35.15 27.31 8.18
N ASP A 554 34.82 28.32 8.98
CA ASP A 554 35.81 29.11 9.72
C ASP A 554 36.60 28.21 10.70
N GLN A 555 35.90 27.38 11.49
CA GLN A 555 36.50 26.34 12.36
C GLN A 555 37.35 25.32 11.60
N PHE A 556 36.96 24.92 10.39
CA PHE A 556 37.79 24.06 9.55
C PHE A 556 39.08 24.77 9.08
N GLY A 557 39.02 26.09 8.86
CA GLY A 557 40.20 26.92 8.60
C GLY A 557 41.15 27.02 9.79
N GLU A 558 40.61 27.13 11.01
CA GLU A 558 41.39 27.08 12.26
C GLU A 558 42.10 25.73 12.41
N ILE A 559 41.41 24.61 12.18
CA ILE A 559 41.98 23.24 12.22
C ILE A 559 43.07 23.04 11.14
N LEU A 560 42.86 23.58 9.93
CA LEU A 560 43.88 23.56 8.87
C LEU A 560 45.13 24.37 9.23
N SER A 561 44.99 25.38 10.10
CA SER A 561 46.06 26.27 10.55
C SER A 561 46.82 25.69 11.76
N SER A 562 46.11 25.11 12.73
CA SER A 562 46.71 24.46 13.89
C SER A 562 47.52 23.22 13.51
N ARG A 563 47.04 22.41 12.56
CA ARG A 563 47.81 21.25 12.04
C ARG A 563 49.12 21.63 11.35
N THR A 564 49.20 22.80 10.71
CA THR A 564 50.49 23.33 10.23
C THR A 564 51.43 23.70 11.38
N PHE A 565 50.88 24.23 12.49
CA PHE A 565 51.65 24.56 13.68
C PHE A 565 52.12 23.32 14.47
N GLU A 566 51.29 22.26 14.52
CA GLU A 566 51.67 20.96 15.09
C GLU A 566 52.71 20.24 14.22
N ASN A 567 52.54 20.20 12.90
CA ASN A 567 53.57 19.60 12.02
C ASN A 567 54.91 20.35 12.11
N PHE A 568 54.89 21.68 12.25
CA PHE A 568 56.09 22.48 12.51
C PHE A 568 56.72 22.13 13.87
N ARG A 569 55.91 22.00 14.92
CA ARG A 569 56.35 21.51 16.24
C ARG A 569 56.91 20.10 16.20
N VAL A 570 56.31 19.19 15.44
CA VAL A 570 56.75 17.79 15.31
C VAL A 570 58.05 17.70 14.52
N SER A 571 58.29 18.54 13.52
CA SER A 571 59.62 18.65 12.88
C SER A 571 60.68 19.01 13.91
N VAL A 572 60.47 20.12 14.66
CA VAL A 572 61.39 20.57 15.71
C VAL A 572 61.57 19.52 16.82
N LEU A 573 60.51 18.77 17.18
CA LEU A 573 60.61 17.68 18.15
C LEU A 573 61.41 16.49 17.61
N VAL A 574 61.24 16.14 16.34
CA VAL A 574 61.98 15.05 15.67
C VAL A 574 63.46 15.41 15.54
N ASP A 575 63.79 16.65 15.18
CA ASP A 575 65.17 17.15 15.13
C ASP A 575 65.84 17.10 16.52
N CYS A 576 65.13 17.56 17.57
CA CYS A 576 65.58 17.42 18.96
C CYS A 576 65.72 15.96 19.42
N CYS A 577 64.80 15.07 19.02
CA CYS A 577 64.88 13.64 19.32
C CYS A 577 66.02 12.94 18.57
N PHE A 578 66.40 13.40 17.37
CA PHE A 578 67.56 12.91 16.63
C PHE A 578 68.86 13.22 17.38
N LEU A 579 68.99 14.45 17.89
CA LEU A 579 70.13 14.85 18.73
C LEU A 579 70.20 14.04 20.04
N PHE A 580 69.05 13.81 20.68
CA PHE A 580 68.97 12.98 21.89
C PHE A 580 69.28 11.49 21.62
N ALA A 581 68.90 10.99 20.44
CA ALA A 581 69.21 9.62 20.01
C ALA A 581 70.71 9.43 19.75
N GLN A 582 71.41 10.41 19.17
CA GLN A 582 72.87 10.36 19.02
C GLN A 582 73.59 10.30 20.38
N ILE A 583 73.16 11.07 21.37
CA ILE A 583 73.71 11.06 22.74
C ILE A 583 73.47 9.71 23.43
N LEU A 584 72.29 9.11 23.24
CA LEU A 584 71.95 7.77 23.77
C LEU A 584 72.64 6.62 23.01
N HIS A 585 73.06 6.82 21.77
CA HIS A 585 73.84 5.84 21.01
C HIS A 585 75.30 5.84 21.46
N TYR A 586 75.92 7.02 21.59
CA TYR A 586 77.30 7.15 22.12
C TYR A 586 77.45 6.58 23.53
N SER A 587 76.49 6.83 24.42
CA SER A 587 76.54 6.33 25.81
C SER A 587 76.24 4.82 25.96
N ARG A 588 75.73 4.14 24.92
CA ARG A 588 75.58 2.67 24.91
C ARG A 588 76.78 1.92 24.30
N LEU A 589 77.60 2.57 23.48
CA LEU A 589 78.83 2.00 22.94
C LEU A 589 80.02 2.07 23.91
N ALA A 590 79.94 2.92 24.94
CA ALA A 590 81.04 3.14 25.90
C ALA A 590 81.12 2.17 27.09
N MET A 591 80.26 1.14 27.17
CA MET A 591 80.22 0.20 28.31
C MET A 591 80.16 -1.30 27.92
N ASN A 592 80.80 -1.69 26.81
CA ASN A 592 81.14 -3.09 26.56
C ASN A 592 82.42 -3.21 25.72
N SER A 593 83.20 -4.27 25.97
CA SER A 593 84.50 -4.60 25.36
C SER A 593 85.57 -3.48 25.40
N GLY A 594 86.54 -3.63 26.31
CA GLY A 594 87.78 -2.85 26.29
C GLY A 594 88.98 -3.71 25.84
N VAL A 595 89.50 -3.43 24.64
CA VAL A 595 90.86 -3.79 24.18
C VAL A 595 91.36 -2.62 23.32
N ALA A 596 92.66 -2.34 23.35
CA ALA A 596 93.32 -1.28 22.61
C ALA A 596 94.67 -1.78 22.07
N PRO A 597 95.41 -0.99 21.28
CA PRO A 597 94.98 -0.28 20.07
C PRO A 597 95.84 -0.68 18.85
N MET A 598 95.36 -0.45 17.62
CA MET A 598 96.21 -0.46 16.42
C MET A 598 95.80 0.61 15.40
N GLU A 599 96.75 0.96 14.54
CA GLU A 599 96.83 2.17 13.72
C GLU A 599 95.97 2.13 12.44
N GLY A 600 95.76 3.30 11.79
CA GLY A 600 95.22 3.37 10.41
C GLY A 600 94.44 4.65 10.09
N SER A 601 95.02 5.54 9.27
CA SER A 601 94.38 6.77 8.77
C SER A 601 93.68 6.57 7.40
N PRO A 602 92.77 7.47 6.97
CA PRO A 602 91.96 7.35 5.74
C PRO A 602 92.69 8.01 4.52
N PRO A 603 92.09 8.36 3.34
CA PRO A 603 90.71 8.22 2.84
C PRO A 603 90.54 7.75 1.35
N ARG A 604 89.31 7.82 0.81
CA ARG A 604 88.89 8.00 -0.62
C ARG A 604 89.64 7.23 -1.75
N ALA A 605 88.88 6.51 -2.62
CA ALA A 605 88.78 6.82 -4.07
C ALA A 605 87.91 5.82 -4.92
N MET A 606 87.26 6.39 -5.95
CA MET A 606 87.06 5.89 -7.34
C MET A 606 86.22 4.64 -7.69
N LEU A 607 85.96 4.50 -9.01
CA LEU A 607 85.17 3.47 -9.69
C LEU A 607 86.06 2.51 -10.52
N ALA A 608 85.76 1.22 -10.44
CA ALA A 608 85.89 0.12 -11.41
C ALA A 608 85.14 -1.08 -10.75
N GLU A 609 84.25 -1.87 -11.36
CA GLU A 609 84.20 -2.54 -12.67
C GLU A 609 84.99 -3.87 -12.72
N GLU A 610 84.45 -4.85 -13.45
CA GLU A 610 84.72 -6.31 -13.44
C GLU A 610 84.30 -7.04 -12.13
N LEU A 611 83.58 -8.18 -12.10
CA LEU A 611 83.45 -9.40 -12.93
C LEU A 611 84.49 -10.50 -12.65
N THR A 612 84.05 -11.66 -12.13
CA THR A 612 84.27 -13.05 -12.64
C THR A 612 83.91 -14.12 -11.58
N GLY A 613 83.69 -15.39 -12.00
CA GLY A 613 83.43 -16.56 -11.14
C GLY A 613 81.94 -16.97 -10.97
N THR A 614 81.18 -17.59 -11.89
CA THR A 614 81.30 -18.81 -12.76
C THR A 614 81.04 -20.17 -12.08
N GLY A 615 80.16 -20.99 -12.67
CA GLY A 615 79.74 -22.34 -12.23
C GLY A 615 78.30 -22.37 -11.70
N ASP A 616 77.22 -22.70 -12.43
CA ASP A 616 76.99 -23.29 -13.78
C ASP A 616 76.81 -24.83 -13.84
N PHE A 617 75.88 -25.29 -14.71
CA PHE A 617 75.46 -26.69 -15.02
C PHE A 617 74.71 -27.50 -13.91
N ASP A 618 73.69 -28.34 -14.19
CA ASP A 618 72.91 -28.59 -15.43
C ASP A 618 71.50 -29.19 -15.14
N ASP A 619 70.65 -29.28 -16.19
CA ASP A 619 69.50 -30.19 -16.48
C ASP A 619 68.23 -29.48 -16.99
N MET A 620 67.42 -30.01 -17.94
CA MET A 620 67.72 -30.64 -19.24
C MET A 620 66.43 -30.82 -20.08
N HIS A 621 66.36 -30.25 -21.30
CA HIS A 621 65.51 -30.68 -22.45
C HIS A 621 63.95 -30.84 -22.27
N LEU A 622 63.08 -31.10 -23.28
CA LEU A 622 63.21 -31.38 -24.74
C LEU A 622 61.95 -30.90 -25.54
N MET A 623 62.15 -30.30 -26.73
CA MET A 623 61.41 -30.32 -28.05
C MET A 623 59.89 -30.60 -28.19
N GLU A 624 59.14 -30.36 -29.29
CA GLU A 624 59.11 -29.57 -30.59
C GLU A 624 57.62 -29.70 -31.11
N ASP A 625 57.07 -29.39 -32.30
CA ASP A 625 57.37 -28.81 -33.65
C ASP A 625 55.99 -28.18 -34.14
N VAL A 626 55.64 -27.57 -35.29
CA VAL A 626 56.11 -27.22 -36.66
C VAL A 626 55.64 -25.76 -36.88
N GLN A 627 56.35 -24.75 -37.40
CA GLN A 627 57.41 -24.56 -38.42
C GLN A 627 56.89 -24.18 -39.83
N ALA A 628 57.14 -22.93 -40.26
CA ALA A 628 57.15 -22.35 -41.64
C ALA A 628 56.80 -20.84 -41.63
N LEU A 629 57.38 -19.92 -42.42
CA LEU A 629 58.62 -19.90 -43.21
C LEU A 629 59.03 -18.42 -43.48
N TYR A 630 60.16 -18.17 -44.17
CA TYR A 630 60.83 -16.86 -44.26
C TYR A 630 60.42 -15.99 -45.48
N THR A 631 60.26 -14.67 -45.24
CA THR A 631 60.44 -13.48 -46.13
C THR A 631 60.23 -13.50 -47.66
N SER A 632 59.63 -12.41 -48.20
CA SER A 632 60.26 -11.64 -49.30
C SER A 632 59.59 -10.26 -49.62
N CYS A 633 60.43 -9.22 -49.75
CA CYS A 633 60.35 -8.05 -50.66
C CYS A 633 59.26 -6.95 -50.54
N CYS A 634 59.46 -5.88 -51.34
CA CYS A 634 58.86 -4.53 -51.22
C CYS A 634 58.12 -4.08 -52.52
N SER A 635 57.84 -2.76 -52.64
CA SER A 635 57.12 -2.04 -53.74
C SER A 635 55.58 -2.20 -53.72
N GLU A 636 54.75 -1.19 -54.04
CA GLU A 636 54.96 0.26 -54.28
C GLU A 636 53.61 1.03 -54.03
N PRO A 637 53.60 2.38 -53.93
CA PRO A 637 52.37 3.19 -53.80
C PRO A 637 51.92 3.83 -55.14
N VAL A 638 50.66 4.29 -55.27
CA VAL A 638 50.27 5.38 -56.22
C VAL A 638 48.89 5.99 -55.92
N THR A 639 48.66 7.19 -56.48
CA THR A 639 47.51 8.13 -56.39
C THR A 639 46.12 7.57 -56.74
N GLY A 640 44.97 8.22 -56.44
CA GLY A 640 44.72 9.54 -55.81
C GLY A 640 43.28 10.07 -56.07
N ASN A 641 43.15 11.41 -56.27
CA ASN A 641 41.94 12.18 -56.65
C ASN A 641 40.85 12.47 -55.59
N SER A 642 41.09 13.55 -54.84
CA SER A 642 40.22 14.75 -54.70
C SER A 642 38.71 14.71 -55.03
N VAL A 643 37.90 15.36 -54.19
CA VAL A 643 37.36 16.73 -54.44
C VAL A 643 36.72 17.32 -53.17
N LYS A 644 36.78 18.66 -53.01
CA LYS A 644 36.07 19.41 -51.95
C LYS A 644 34.68 19.80 -52.46
N LEU A 645 33.67 19.88 -51.58
CA LEU A 645 32.92 21.13 -51.35
C LEU A 645 31.93 21.07 -50.16
N ARG A 646 31.25 22.19 -49.94
CA ARG A 646 30.49 22.60 -48.74
C ARG A 646 29.22 23.32 -49.22
N ALA A 647 28.33 23.69 -48.27
CA ALA A 647 27.27 24.71 -48.38
C ALA A 647 25.85 24.27 -48.85
N THR A 648 25.00 23.99 -47.85
CA THR A 648 23.78 24.78 -47.52
C THR A 648 22.88 25.40 -48.61
N THR A 649 21.57 25.08 -48.49
CA THR A 649 20.38 25.97 -48.61
C THR A 649 20.09 26.73 -49.92
N HIS A 650 18.89 26.53 -50.51
CA HIS A 650 17.73 27.47 -50.35
C HIS A 650 16.39 27.02 -51.00
N LYS A 651 15.30 27.37 -50.29
CA LYS A 651 13.93 27.81 -50.68
C LYS A 651 13.61 28.08 -52.18
N LEU A 652 12.42 27.66 -52.68
CA LEU A 652 11.33 28.52 -53.28
C LEU A 652 10.12 27.72 -53.87
N GLU A 653 9.20 28.40 -54.59
CA GLU A 653 7.73 28.20 -54.63
C GLU A 653 7.10 27.62 -55.94
N SER A 654 5.76 27.52 -55.92
CA SER A 654 4.76 27.71 -57.01
C SER A 654 4.43 26.61 -58.06
N GLU A 655 3.20 26.09 -57.91
CA GLU A 655 2.06 26.07 -58.86
C GLU A 655 1.99 25.31 -60.22
N PHE A 656 0.78 24.74 -60.43
CA PHE A 656 0.02 24.50 -61.68
C PHE A 656 0.51 23.53 -62.80
N ILE A 657 -0.36 22.57 -63.17
CA ILE A 657 -0.88 22.39 -64.55
C ILE A 657 -2.10 21.43 -64.65
N GLN A 658 -2.93 21.71 -65.67
CA GLN A 658 -4.10 21.07 -66.32
C GLN A 658 -4.13 19.52 -66.50
N SER A 659 -5.21 18.83 -66.95
CA SER A 659 -6.66 19.14 -67.19
C SER A 659 -7.50 17.88 -67.58
N LYS A 660 -8.84 18.06 -67.72
CA LYS A 660 -9.83 17.25 -68.51
C LYS A 660 -10.05 15.77 -68.12
N ALA A 661 -11.22 15.13 -68.30
CA ALA A 661 -12.33 15.44 -69.21
C ALA A 661 -13.74 15.05 -68.68
N GLN A 662 -14.76 15.84 -69.07
CA GLN A 662 -16.08 15.47 -69.69
C GLN A 662 -17.07 14.46 -69.04
N GLN A 663 -18.37 14.44 -69.38
CA GLN A 663 -19.41 15.47 -69.67
C GLN A 663 -20.79 14.77 -69.85
N LEU A 664 -21.85 15.54 -70.19
CA LEU A 664 -23.25 15.22 -70.54
C LEU A 664 -24.23 15.31 -69.36
N ILE A 665 -25.46 15.84 -69.45
CA ILE A 665 -26.20 16.84 -70.26
C ILE A 665 -27.59 16.94 -69.54
N GLY A 666 -28.33 18.05 -69.63
CA GLY A 666 -29.72 18.10 -69.10
C GLY A 666 -30.21 19.49 -68.69
N ASP A 667 -30.85 20.21 -69.61
CA ASP A 667 -31.38 21.57 -69.42
C ASP A 667 -32.79 21.62 -68.77
N GLY A 668 -33.22 22.80 -68.30
CA GLY A 668 -34.57 23.00 -67.72
C GLY A 668 -34.88 24.44 -67.28
N ASP A 669 -35.71 25.14 -68.06
CA ASP A 669 -35.97 26.59 -68.04
C ASP A 669 -36.71 27.23 -66.82
N VAL A 670 -36.17 28.37 -66.36
CA VAL A 670 -36.79 29.73 -66.38
C VAL A 670 -38.32 29.89 -66.17
N ARG A 671 -38.74 30.38 -64.98
CA ARG A 671 -39.49 31.68 -64.77
C ARG A 671 -39.90 31.95 -63.30
N PRO A 672 -40.17 33.23 -62.92
CA PRO A 672 -40.67 33.61 -61.58
C PRO A 672 -42.15 34.05 -61.57
N SER A 673 -42.84 33.87 -60.44
CA SER A 673 -44.13 34.54 -60.17
C SER A 673 -44.47 34.62 -58.68
N SER A 674 -45.10 35.72 -58.27
CA SER A 674 -45.58 35.98 -56.90
C SER A 674 -46.99 35.43 -56.63
N SER A 675 -47.27 35.03 -55.38
CA SER A 675 -48.64 35.07 -54.84
C SER A 675 -48.64 35.22 -53.31
N SER A 676 -49.37 36.22 -52.81
CA SER A 676 -49.61 36.40 -51.37
C SER A 676 -50.85 35.64 -50.89
N SER A 677 -50.76 34.90 -49.79
CA SER A 677 -51.94 34.38 -49.09
C SER A 677 -51.79 34.50 -47.57
N ARG A 678 -52.57 35.40 -46.95
CA ARG A 678 -52.81 35.38 -45.50
C ARG A 678 -53.70 34.17 -45.17
N THR A 679 -53.22 33.25 -44.34
CA THR A 679 -54.06 32.22 -43.73
C THR A 679 -53.79 32.14 -42.24
N ASN A 680 -54.78 32.54 -41.42
CA ASN A 680 -54.76 32.27 -39.98
C ASN A 680 -54.84 30.77 -39.74
N SER A 681 -53.83 30.19 -39.09
CA SER A 681 -53.87 28.81 -38.59
C SER A 681 -53.59 28.79 -37.08
N ARG A 682 -54.40 28.04 -36.34
CA ARG A 682 -54.23 27.83 -34.89
C ARG A 682 -52.87 27.15 -34.61
N PRO A 683 -52.20 27.42 -33.48
CA PRO A 683 -50.99 26.68 -33.10
C PRO A 683 -51.35 25.20 -32.90
N GLY A 684 -50.83 24.33 -33.78
CA GLY A 684 -51.13 22.90 -33.75
C GLY A 684 -50.43 22.20 -32.59
N GLU A 685 -51.20 21.48 -31.77
CA GLU A 685 -50.62 20.47 -30.88
C GLU A 685 -50.10 19.28 -31.74
N ASN A 686 -48.98 18.68 -31.30
CA ASN A 686 -48.47 17.35 -31.69
C ASN A 686 -47.46 17.18 -32.84
N GLU A 687 -46.89 18.23 -33.46
CA GLU A 687 -45.63 18.01 -34.19
C GLU A 687 -44.48 17.69 -33.22
N LEU A 688 -43.66 16.69 -33.56
CA LEU A 688 -42.34 16.49 -32.96
C LEU A 688 -41.39 17.53 -33.60
N PRO A 689 -40.54 18.24 -32.85
CA PRO A 689 -39.54 19.11 -33.47
C PRO A 689 -38.67 18.25 -34.39
N ARG A 690 -38.69 18.54 -35.70
CA ARG A 690 -37.99 17.76 -36.75
C ARG A 690 -36.56 17.44 -36.30
N GLN A 691 -36.22 16.16 -36.27
CA GLN A 691 -34.90 15.69 -35.84
C GLN A 691 -33.81 16.38 -36.66
N THR A 692 -33.02 17.22 -35.99
CA THR A 692 -31.85 17.84 -36.61
C THR A 692 -30.73 16.82 -36.66
N ASN A 693 -30.67 16.07 -37.78
CA ASN A 693 -29.60 15.11 -38.08
C ASN A 693 -28.28 15.85 -38.32
N ASN A 694 -27.69 16.36 -37.24
CA ASN A 694 -26.41 17.04 -37.25
C ASN A 694 -25.28 15.99 -37.36
N PRO A 695 -24.54 15.92 -38.49
CA PRO A 695 -23.52 14.88 -38.68
C PRO A 695 -22.38 14.98 -37.65
N ALA A 696 -22.09 16.17 -37.12
CA ALA A 696 -21.09 16.34 -36.08
C ALA A 696 -21.49 15.68 -34.74
N LEU A 697 -22.80 15.63 -34.44
CA LEU A 697 -23.30 14.90 -33.25
C LEU A 697 -23.11 13.39 -33.43
N ALA A 698 -23.50 12.85 -34.60
CA ALA A 698 -23.32 11.43 -34.93
C ALA A 698 -21.84 11.01 -34.92
N PHE A 699 -20.96 11.84 -35.48
CA PHE A 699 -19.50 11.62 -35.46
C PHE A 699 -18.93 11.59 -34.04
N ILE A 700 -19.27 12.57 -33.19
CA ILE A 700 -18.80 12.63 -31.81
C ILE A 700 -19.32 11.45 -30.98
N LEU A 701 -20.59 11.06 -31.15
CA LEU A 701 -21.16 9.87 -30.50
C LEU A 701 -20.49 8.57 -30.97
N SER A 702 -20.12 8.47 -32.25
CA SER A 702 -19.41 7.30 -32.81
C SER A 702 -18.01 7.14 -32.22
N ILE A 703 -17.24 8.22 -32.10
CA ILE A 703 -15.93 8.22 -31.42
C ILE A 703 -16.11 7.86 -29.93
N ALA A 704 -17.13 8.42 -29.28
CA ALA A 704 -17.40 8.14 -27.87
C ALA A 704 -17.83 6.68 -27.61
N LEU A 705 -18.52 6.04 -28.57
CA LEU A 705 -18.84 4.61 -28.56
C LEU A 705 -17.58 3.76 -28.74
N MET A 706 -16.73 4.05 -29.74
CA MET A 706 -15.46 3.35 -29.93
C MET A 706 -14.57 3.41 -28.69
N PHE A 707 -14.47 4.59 -28.06
CA PHE A 707 -13.74 4.76 -26.79
C PHE A 707 -14.31 3.89 -25.66
N ARG A 708 -15.64 3.80 -25.54
CA ARG A 708 -16.32 2.92 -24.56
C ARG A 708 -16.11 1.44 -24.84
N ILE A 709 -16.05 1.02 -26.11
CA ILE A 709 -15.74 -0.36 -26.50
C ILE A 709 -14.29 -0.72 -26.15
N VAL A 710 -13.32 0.17 -26.41
CA VAL A 710 -11.91 -0.05 -26.00
C VAL A 710 -11.79 -0.19 -24.47
N LEU A 711 -12.45 0.70 -23.71
CA LEU A 711 -12.52 0.58 -22.25
C LEU A 711 -13.23 -0.71 -21.79
N LEU A 712 -14.25 -1.18 -22.52
CA LEU A 712 -14.99 -2.39 -22.20
C LEU A 712 -14.14 -3.64 -22.37
N VAL A 713 -13.40 -3.75 -23.48
CA VAL A 713 -12.39 -4.80 -23.72
C VAL A 713 -11.31 -4.77 -22.63
N PHE A 714 -10.81 -3.57 -22.30
CA PHE A 714 -9.87 -3.40 -21.19
C PHE A 714 -10.45 -3.85 -19.83
N SER A 715 -11.74 -3.61 -19.58
CA SER A 715 -12.39 -4.04 -18.32
C SER A 715 -12.43 -5.57 -18.17
N VAL A 716 -12.73 -6.29 -19.26
CA VAL A 716 -12.73 -7.77 -19.26
C VAL A 716 -11.31 -8.28 -19.09
N TRP A 717 -10.36 -7.74 -19.86
CA TRP A 717 -8.94 -8.10 -19.75
C TRP A 717 -8.37 -7.88 -18.34
N GLN A 718 -8.65 -6.75 -17.69
CA GLN A 718 -8.17 -6.49 -16.33
C GLN A 718 -8.76 -7.47 -15.30
N ASP A 719 -10.06 -7.76 -15.39
CA ASP A 719 -10.72 -8.67 -14.44
C ASP A 719 -10.29 -10.14 -14.63
N GLU A 720 -9.83 -10.53 -15.83
CA GLU A 720 -9.35 -11.89 -16.14
C GLU A 720 -7.83 -12.07 -15.87
N THR A 721 -7.00 -11.04 -16.10
CA THR A 721 -5.52 -11.16 -16.09
C THR A 721 -4.88 -11.21 -14.67
N ARG A 722 -5.68 -11.20 -13.60
CA ARG A 722 -5.33 -11.55 -12.20
C ARG A 722 -3.92 -11.19 -11.72
N TRP A 723 -3.78 -9.99 -11.13
CA TRP A 723 -2.64 -9.69 -10.24
C TRP A 723 -2.61 -10.66 -9.03
N PRO A 724 -1.45 -11.05 -8.47
CA PRO A 724 -1.34 -12.14 -7.50
C PRO A 724 -2.21 -12.03 -6.24
N ASP A 725 -2.50 -10.81 -5.77
CA ASP A 725 -3.29 -10.56 -4.56
C ASP A 725 -4.81 -10.54 -4.79
N GLY A 726 -5.27 -10.50 -6.06
CA GLY A 726 -6.68 -10.54 -6.44
C GLY A 726 -7.55 -9.32 -6.05
N GLN A 727 -6.97 -8.25 -5.50
CA GLN A 727 -7.73 -7.15 -4.88
C GLN A 727 -8.29 -6.09 -5.84
N LEU A 728 -7.75 -5.93 -7.05
CA LEU A 728 -7.98 -4.73 -7.89
C LEU A 728 -8.84 -4.99 -9.15
N ARG A 729 -10.15 -5.16 -8.97
CA ARG A 729 -11.12 -5.33 -10.07
C ARG A 729 -11.49 -4.03 -10.80
N PHE A 730 -11.72 -4.12 -12.11
CA PHE A 730 -12.32 -3.05 -12.91
C PHE A 730 -13.85 -3.05 -12.81
N THR A 731 -14.52 -4.18 -12.76
CA THR A 731 -16.00 -4.21 -12.64
C THR A 731 -16.47 -3.62 -11.29
N ASP A 732 -17.64 -2.97 -11.26
CA ASP A 732 -18.28 -2.46 -10.03
C ASP A 732 -18.96 -3.61 -9.27
N VAL A 733 -18.94 -3.57 -7.93
CA VAL A 733 -19.53 -4.64 -7.10
C VAL A 733 -21.06 -4.66 -7.24
N ASP A 734 -21.67 -3.51 -7.48
CA ASP A 734 -23.10 -3.42 -7.80
C ASP A 734 -23.46 -4.13 -9.11
N TYR A 735 -22.52 -4.26 -10.06
CA TYR A 735 -22.78 -5.02 -11.29
C TYR A 735 -22.94 -6.51 -11.03
N ASP A 736 -22.10 -7.12 -10.17
CA ASP A 736 -22.27 -8.50 -9.72
C ASP A 736 -23.63 -8.65 -8.98
N VAL A 737 -24.10 -7.63 -8.26
CA VAL A 737 -25.41 -7.62 -7.57
C VAL A 737 -26.58 -7.54 -8.56
N PHE A 738 -26.53 -6.71 -9.61
CA PHE A 738 -27.55 -6.70 -10.67
C PHE A 738 -27.57 -8.01 -11.46
N THR A 739 -26.39 -8.52 -11.78
CA THR A 739 -26.18 -9.76 -12.57
C THR A 739 -26.73 -10.98 -11.83
N ASP A 740 -26.45 -11.11 -10.52
CA ASP A 740 -26.98 -12.22 -9.71
C ASP A 740 -28.49 -12.13 -9.49
N ALA A 741 -29.05 -10.92 -9.35
CA ALA A 741 -30.50 -10.71 -9.31
C ALA A 741 -31.19 -11.04 -10.65
N ALA A 742 -30.55 -10.73 -11.78
CA ALA A 742 -31.05 -11.08 -13.11
C ALA A 742 -31.04 -12.59 -13.35
N LYS A 743 -30.06 -13.34 -12.79
CA LYS A 743 -30.06 -14.81 -12.82
C LYS A 743 -31.22 -15.39 -12.01
N ALA A 744 -31.43 -14.90 -10.78
CA ALA A 744 -32.52 -15.35 -9.91
C ALA A 744 -33.89 -15.18 -10.59
N LEU A 745 -34.11 -14.04 -11.27
CA LEU A 745 -35.32 -13.81 -12.05
C LEU A 745 -35.50 -14.80 -13.22
N VAL A 746 -34.41 -15.19 -13.90
CA VAL A 746 -34.44 -16.20 -14.98
C VAL A 746 -34.64 -17.63 -14.45
N SER A 747 -34.20 -17.93 -13.23
CA SER A 747 -34.45 -19.22 -12.56
C SER A 747 -35.77 -19.30 -11.80
N GLY A 748 -36.58 -18.22 -11.79
CA GLY A 748 -37.88 -18.18 -11.10
C GLY A 748 -37.80 -17.96 -9.59
N GLU A 749 -36.65 -17.52 -9.06
CA GLU A 749 -36.46 -17.22 -7.64
C GLU A 749 -36.80 -15.75 -7.29
N ASP A 750 -37.27 -15.50 -6.06
CA ASP A 750 -37.42 -14.14 -5.53
C ASP A 750 -36.04 -13.45 -5.45
N ILE A 751 -35.85 -12.40 -6.26
CA ILE A 751 -34.66 -11.54 -6.30
C ILE A 751 -34.17 -11.14 -4.90
N TYR A 752 -35.07 -10.75 -3.99
CA TYR A 752 -34.70 -10.26 -2.67
C TYR A 752 -34.38 -11.39 -1.68
N HIS A 753 -34.78 -12.62 -2.00
CA HIS A 753 -34.41 -13.83 -1.27
C HIS A 753 -33.08 -14.41 -1.75
N ALA A 754 -32.94 -14.60 -3.07
CA ALA A 754 -31.72 -15.10 -3.71
C ALA A 754 -30.53 -14.15 -3.54
N ARG A 755 -30.78 -12.83 -3.53
CA ARG A 755 -29.76 -11.81 -3.27
C ARG A 755 -30.18 -10.85 -2.14
N PRO A 756 -29.96 -11.22 -0.86
CA PRO A 756 -30.31 -10.39 0.30
C PRO A 756 -29.60 -9.03 0.39
N THR A 757 -28.64 -8.73 -0.49
CA THR A 757 -27.96 -7.44 -0.64
C THR A 757 -28.51 -6.56 -1.77
N TYR A 758 -29.49 -7.01 -2.55
CA TYR A 758 -30.12 -6.20 -3.61
C TYR A 758 -30.97 -5.06 -3.00
N ARG A 759 -30.74 -3.80 -3.41
CA ARG A 759 -31.35 -2.58 -2.83
C ARG A 759 -31.96 -1.64 -3.87
N TYR A 760 -32.35 -2.20 -5.02
CA TYR A 760 -32.79 -1.48 -6.20
C TYR A 760 -34.21 -1.93 -6.60
N SER A 761 -34.84 -1.24 -7.57
CA SER A 761 -36.09 -1.72 -8.20
C SER A 761 -35.85 -3.07 -8.91
N PRO A 762 -36.82 -4.00 -8.91
CA PRO A 762 -36.68 -5.28 -9.61
C PRO A 762 -36.62 -5.10 -11.13
N LEU A 763 -37.08 -3.95 -11.67
CA LEU A 763 -36.97 -3.64 -13.10
C LEU A 763 -35.51 -3.66 -13.59
N ILE A 764 -34.53 -3.25 -12.78
CA ILE A 764 -33.12 -3.25 -13.21
C ILE A 764 -32.63 -4.69 -13.46
N ALA A 765 -33.01 -5.65 -12.62
CA ALA A 765 -32.76 -7.06 -12.87
C ALA A 765 -33.51 -7.57 -14.11
N ALA A 766 -34.76 -7.15 -14.31
CA ALA A 766 -35.57 -7.52 -15.48
C ALA A 766 -34.98 -7.02 -16.82
N TRP A 767 -34.33 -5.86 -16.85
CA TRP A 767 -33.61 -5.37 -18.04
C TRP A 767 -32.30 -6.13 -18.33
N LEU A 768 -31.66 -6.72 -17.32
CA LEU A 768 -30.46 -7.55 -17.50
C LEU A 768 -30.79 -9.02 -17.80
N ALA A 769 -31.94 -9.53 -17.35
CA ALA A 769 -32.38 -10.92 -17.50
C ALA A 769 -32.31 -11.49 -18.94
N PRO A 770 -32.66 -10.76 -20.01
CA PRO A 770 -32.50 -11.25 -21.39
C PRO A 770 -31.07 -11.70 -21.72
N GLY A 771 -30.04 -11.05 -21.16
CA GLY A 771 -28.64 -11.43 -21.37
C GLY A 771 -28.26 -12.77 -20.72
N HIS A 772 -28.97 -13.18 -19.67
CA HIS A 772 -28.80 -14.51 -19.08
C HIS A 772 -29.68 -15.55 -19.77
N TRP A 773 -30.93 -15.19 -20.10
CA TRP A 773 -31.83 -16.07 -20.84
C TRP A 773 -31.27 -16.48 -22.22
N LEU A 774 -30.73 -15.53 -22.99
CA LEU A 774 -30.16 -15.79 -24.32
C LEU A 774 -28.80 -16.51 -24.30
N PHE A 775 -27.91 -16.17 -23.35
CA PHE A 775 -26.50 -16.57 -23.41
C PHE A 775 -26.04 -17.54 -22.31
N SER A 776 -26.93 -17.94 -21.38
CA SER A 776 -26.62 -18.89 -20.30
C SER A 776 -27.16 -20.31 -20.53
N SER A 777 -27.29 -20.74 -21.78
CA SER A 777 -27.69 -22.12 -22.13
C SER A 777 -26.68 -23.15 -21.58
N PRO A 778 -27.11 -24.34 -21.10
CA PRO A 778 -26.22 -25.36 -20.54
C PRO A 778 -25.18 -25.93 -21.54
N ALA A 779 -25.38 -25.74 -22.84
CA ALA A 779 -24.64 -26.42 -23.90
C ALA A 779 -23.25 -25.83 -24.21
N GLY A 780 -22.35 -25.81 -23.21
CA GLY A 780 -20.89 -25.95 -23.33
C GLY A 780 -20.07 -24.94 -24.17
N LYS A 781 -20.67 -23.96 -24.84
CA LYS A 781 -19.95 -23.02 -25.73
C LYS A 781 -19.31 -21.88 -24.94
N VAL A 782 -18.02 -22.05 -24.62
CA VAL A 782 -17.17 -21.14 -23.80
C VAL A 782 -17.35 -19.64 -24.10
N GLY A 783 -17.51 -19.25 -25.38
CA GLY A 783 -17.70 -17.85 -25.78
C GLY A 783 -19.00 -17.19 -25.28
N CYS A 784 -20.09 -17.94 -25.11
CA CYS A 784 -21.39 -17.38 -24.74
C CYS A 784 -21.39 -16.77 -23.34
N HIS A 785 -20.65 -17.35 -22.39
CA HIS A 785 -20.58 -16.86 -21.02
C HIS A 785 -19.92 -15.48 -20.89
N ILE A 786 -19.08 -15.07 -21.84
CA ILE A 786 -18.49 -13.71 -21.86
C ILE A 786 -19.55 -12.70 -22.30
N LEU A 787 -20.33 -13.02 -23.34
CA LEU A 787 -21.47 -12.17 -23.78
C LEU A 787 -22.51 -12.01 -22.66
N ALA A 788 -22.84 -13.09 -21.95
CA ALA A 788 -23.72 -13.06 -20.79
C ALA A 788 -23.23 -12.11 -19.67
N LYS A 789 -21.91 -12.02 -19.44
CA LYS A 789 -21.31 -11.08 -18.47
C LYS A 789 -21.27 -9.64 -18.98
N VAL A 790 -21.20 -9.42 -20.29
CA VAL A 790 -21.01 -8.08 -20.89
C VAL A 790 -22.34 -7.38 -21.22
N TRP A 791 -23.44 -8.12 -21.38
CA TRP A 791 -24.77 -7.62 -21.74
C TRP A 791 -25.22 -6.35 -20.99
N GLY A 792 -25.21 -6.38 -19.64
CA GLY A 792 -25.65 -5.24 -18.82
C GLY A 792 -24.74 -4.01 -18.96
N LYS A 793 -23.42 -4.20 -19.07
CA LYS A 793 -22.47 -3.11 -19.41
C LYS A 793 -22.82 -2.49 -20.76
N GLY A 794 -23.21 -3.30 -21.75
CA GLY A 794 -23.70 -2.82 -23.05
C GLY A 794 -24.93 -1.90 -22.92
N ILE A 795 -25.94 -2.30 -22.14
CA ILE A 795 -27.13 -1.46 -21.88
C ILE A 795 -26.73 -0.13 -21.22
N PHE A 796 -25.81 -0.14 -20.26
CA PHE A 796 -25.38 1.08 -19.57
C PHE A 796 -24.51 2.00 -20.47
N ILE A 797 -23.71 1.42 -21.37
CA ILE A 797 -22.96 2.16 -22.41
C ILE A 797 -23.90 2.83 -23.42
N ILE A 798 -24.93 2.12 -23.89
CA ILE A 798 -25.96 2.70 -24.77
C ILE A 798 -26.72 3.82 -24.04
N SER A 799 -27.06 3.61 -22.77
CA SER A 799 -27.73 4.61 -21.93
C SER A 799 -26.89 5.88 -21.76
N ASP A 800 -25.58 5.74 -21.56
CA ASP A 800 -24.63 6.85 -21.41
C ASP A 800 -24.51 7.71 -22.67
N LEU A 801 -24.62 7.10 -23.87
CA LEU A 801 -24.68 7.81 -25.15
C LEU A 801 -26.04 8.47 -25.39
N LEU A 802 -27.14 7.85 -24.96
CA LEU A 802 -28.48 8.45 -25.03
C LEU A 802 -28.62 9.65 -24.09
N CYS A 803 -27.95 9.65 -22.92
CA CYS A 803 -27.81 10.84 -22.07
C CYS A 803 -27.19 12.02 -22.84
N ALA A 804 -26.09 11.79 -23.57
CA ALA A 804 -25.44 12.83 -24.37
C ALA A 804 -26.34 13.35 -25.51
N TRP A 805 -27.07 12.47 -26.19
CA TRP A 805 -28.06 12.87 -27.20
C TRP A 805 -29.19 13.72 -26.59
N LEU A 806 -29.75 13.30 -25.45
CA LEU A 806 -30.79 14.08 -24.74
C LEU A 806 -30.27 15.44 -24.26
N GLN A 807 -29.03 15.53 -23.75
CA GLN A 807 -28.41 16.80 -23.38
C GLN A 807 -28.34 17.76 -24.57
N TYR A 808 -28.04 17.28 -25.78
CA TYR A 808 -28.04 18.12 -27.00
C TYR A 808 -29.45 18.65 -27.32
N GLN A 809 -30.47 17.78 -27.27
CA GLN A 809 -31.85 18.19 -27.52
C GLN A 809 -32.35 19.19 -26.47
N ILE A 810 -31.99 19.02 -25.19
CA ILE A 810 -32.37 19.94 -24.11
C ILE A 810 -31.70 21.32 -24.31
N ILE A 811 -30.38 21.37 -24.57
CA ILE A 811 -29.66 22.64 -24.76
C ILE A 811 -30.22 23.41 -25.97
N THR A 812 -30.48 22.73 -27.08
CA THR A 812 -31.02 23.36 -28.29
C THR A 812 -32.47 23.83 -28.13
N VAL A 813 -33.31 23.08 -27.41
CA VAL A 813 -34.69 23.51 -27.08
C VAL A 813 -34.70 24.68 -26.09
N GLU A 814 -33.95 24.63 -24.99
CA GLU A 814 -33.88 25.75 -24.02
C GLU A 814 -33.31 27.03 -24.65
N SER A 815 -32.36 26.91 -25.58
CA SER A 815 -31.80 28.05 -26.30
C SER A 815 -32.85 28.75 -27.18
N LYS A 816 -33.75 27.99 -27.82
CA LYS A 816 -34.87 28.54 -28.61
C LYS A 816 -35.91 29.22 -27.71
N ILE A 817 -36.26 28.59 -26.58
CA ILE A 817 -37.22 29.14 -25.61
C ILE A 817 -36.75 30.50 -25.05
N HIS A 818 -35.45 30.68 -24.83
CA HIS A 818 -34.92 31.94 -24.27
C HIS A 818 -34.63 33.05 -25.30
N ASN A 819 -34.43 32.71 -26.58
CA ASN A 819 -34.08 33.68 -27.63
C ASN A 819 -34.96 33.51 -28.89
N PRO A 820 -36.27 33.76 -28.83
CA PRO A 820 -37.18 33.56 -29.96
C PRO A 820 -37.00 34.56 -31.13
N ALA A 821 -36.08 35.53 -31.01
CA ALA A 821 -35.87 36.59 -32.00
C ALA A 821 -34.49 36.57 -32.69
N LEU A 822 -33.65 35.55 -32.46
CA LEU A 822 -32.24 35.52 -32.89
C LEU A 822 -32.00 34.66 -34.15
N ASP A 823 -32.89 34.74 -35.14
CA ASP A 823 -32.93 33.81 -36.28
C ASP A 823 -32.03 34.19 -37.49
N SER A 824 -31.17 35.21 -37.41
CA SER A 824 -30.45 35.71 -38.61
C SER A 824 -28.99 36.19 -38.51
N SER A 825 -28.47 36.71 -37.38
CA SER A 825 -27.33 37.66 -37.48
C SER A 825 -26.27 37.73 -36.36
N THR A 826 -26.18 36.79 -35.40
CA THR A 826 -25.18 36.92 -34.30
C THR A 826 -24.37 35.64 -33.99
N SER A 827 -23.19 35.56 -34.62
CA SER A 827 -21.93 34.80 -34.38
C SER A 827 -21.77 33.61 -33.40
N SER A 828 -22.68 33.29 -32.48
CA SER A 828 -22.55 32.17 -31.53
C SER A 828 -23.54 31.03 -31.83
N ASP A 829 -23.20 30.16 -32.77
CA ASP A 829 -23.95 28.96 -33.12
C ASP A 829 -24.21 28.07 -31.88
N PRO A 830 -25.47 27.92 -31.42
CA PRO A 830 -25.78 27.19 -30.20
C PRO A 830 -25.50 25.68 -30.32
N ASN A 831 -25.49 25.13 -31.55
CA ASN A 831 -25.19 23.72 -31.80
C ASN A 831 -23.71 23.44 -31.48
N ARG A 832 -22.78 24.33 -31.88
CA ARG A 832 -21.36 24.23 -31.52
C ARG A 832 -21.16 24.26 -30.02
N VAL A 833 -21.84 25.16 -29.30
CA VAL A 833 -21.73 25.26 -27.83
C VAL A 833 -22.24 23.98 -27.16
N ALA A 834 -23.37 23.44 -27.61
CA ALA A 834 -23.91 22.17 -27.10
C ALA A 834 -22.92 21.01 -27.28
N LEU A 835 -22.37 20.83 -28.49
CA LEU A 835 -21.40 19.76 -28.80
C LEU A 835 -20.15 19.83 -27.90
N HIS A 836 -19.59 21.02 -27.67
CA HIS A 836 -18.43 21.19 -26.78
C HIS A 836 -18.76 20.86 -25.32
N LEU A 837 -19.89 21.34 -24.81
CA LEU A 837 -20.32 21.09 -23.42
C LEU A 837 -20.54 19.60 -23.15
N ILE A 838 -21.10 18.87 -24.13
CA ILE A 838 -21.38 17.43 -24.01
C ILE A 838 -20.11 16.60 -24.19
N ALA A 839 -19.24 16.96 -25.14
CA ALA A 839 -17.95 16.31 -25.36
C ALA A 839 -17.07 16.35 -24.10
N PHE A 840 -16.84 17.53 -23.53
CA PHE A 840 -15.99 17.70 -22.35
C PHE A 840 -16.69 17.38 -21.02
N GLY A 841 -17.99 17.64 -20.91
CA GLY A 841 -18.74 17.44 -19.67
C GLY A 841 -19.14 15.98 -19.40
N TRP A 842 -19.44 15.21 -20.46
CA TRP A 842 -20.06 13.89 -20.34
C TRP A 842 -19.38 12.80 -21.19
N LEU A 843 -19.15 13.01 -22.49
CA LEU A 843 -18.70 11.92 -23.37
C LEU A 843 -17.23 11.51 -23.19
N PHE A 844 -16.32 12.47 -23.04
CA PHE A 844 -14.88 12.23 -22.82
C PHE A 844 -14.42 12.60 -21.40
N ASN A 845 -15.38 12.86 -20.49
CA ASN A 845 -15.11 12.96 -19.07
C ASN A 845 -14.71 11.57 -18.54
N PRO A 846 -13.54 11.39 -17.90
CA PRO A 846 -13.06 10.08 -17.49
C PRO A 846 -13.94 9.43 -16.41
N VAL A 847 -14.67 10.20 -15.60
CA VAL A 847 -15.53 9.67 -14.54
C VAL A 847 -16.74 8.93 -15.13
N THR A 848 -17.46 9.57 -16.06
CA THR A 848 -18.66 9.02 -16.72
C THR A 848 -18.32 7.87 -17.66
N ALA A 849 -17.26 8.03 -18.47
CA ALA A 849 -16.79 7.00 -19.39
C ALA A 849 -16.28 5.73 -18.67
N VAL A 850 -15.65 5.86 -17.50
CA VAL A 850 -15.27 4.69 -16.70
C VAL A 850 -16.47 4.07 -16.00
N VAL A 851 -17.32 4.83 -15.32
CA VAL A 851 -18.37 4.25 -14.45
C VAL A 851 -19.47 3.51 -15.24
N SER A 852 -19.84 3.98 -16.44
CA SER A 852 -20.72 3.21 -17.33
C SER A 852 -20.12 1.85 -17.71
N VAL A 853 -18.83 1.83 -18.09
CA VAL A 853 -18.09 0.60 -18.46
C VAL A 853 -17.81 -0.31 -17.26
N ARG A 854 -17.67 0.22 -16.02
CA ARG A 854 -17.58 -0.59 -14.80
C ARG A 854 -18.85 -1.42 -14.55
N GLY A 855 -19.99 -1.07 -15.16
CA GLY A 855 -21.26 -1.77 -15.02
C GLY A 855 -22.26 -1.09 -14.07
N ASN A 856 -22.22 0.23 -13.95
CA ASN A 856 -23.09 0.96 -13.04
C ASN A 856 -24.38 1.48 -13.71
N ALA A 857 -25.53 1.29 -13.05
CA ALA A 857 -26.85 1.62 -13.59
C ALA A 857 -27.24 3.11 -13.57
N GLU A 858 -26.47 4.01 -12.95
CA GLU A 858 -26.82 5.45 -12.89
C GLU A 858 -27.01 6.09 -14.27
N ALA A 859 -26.32 5.60 -15.31
CA ALA A 859 -26.48 6.12 -16.68
C ALA A 859 -27.89 5.88 -17.25
N PHE A 860 -28.51 4.74 -16.94
CA PHE A 860 -29.88 4.42 -17.34
C PHE A 860 -30.90 5.32 -16.65
N LEU A 861 -30.75 5.54 -15.34
CA LEU A 861 -31.63 6.46 -14.60
C LEU A 861 -31.44 7.92 -15.04
N GLY A 862 -30.19 8.34 -15.32
CA GLY A 862 -29.88 9.64 -15.89
C GLY A 862 -30.58 9.88 -17.24
N MET A 863 -30.67 8.85 -18.09
CA MET A 863 -31.38 8.89 -19.36
C MET A 863 -32.87 9.15 -19.14
N CYS A 864 -33.51 8.44 -18.21
CA CYS A 864 -34.93 8.63 -17.89
C CYS A 864 -35.21 10.03 -17.32
N VAL A 865 -34.34 10.54 -16.45
CA VAL A 865 -34.46 11.90 -15.86
C VAL A 865 -34.31 12.98 -16.93
N LEU A 866 -33.31 12.87 -17.83
CA LEU A 866 -33.16 13.79 -18.96
C LEU A 866 -34.33 13.68 -19.94
N GLY A 867 -34.82 12.47 -20.22
CA GLY A 867 -35.99 12.24 -21.07
C GLY A 867 -37.25 12.90 -20.49
N CYS A 868 -37.45 12.84 -19.17
CA CYS A 868 -38.54 13.53 -18.48
C CYS A 868 -38.43 15.05 -18.63
N LEU A 869 -37.22 15.61 -18.47
CA LEU A 869 -36.96 17.05 -18.64
C LEU A 869 -37.21 17.50 -20.10
N TRP A 870 -36.79 16.71 -21.09
CA TRP A 870 -37.02 16.99 -22.51
C TRP A 870 -38.50 16.88 -22.90
N LEU A 871 -39.24 15.87 -22.39
CA LEU A 871 -40.69 15.76 -22.61
C LEU A 871 -41.48 16.89 -21.93
N LEU A 872 -41.01 17.37 -20.76
CA LEU A 872 -41.57 18.54 -20.09
C LEU A 872 -41.36 19.81 -20.94
N LEU A 873 -40.12 20.08 -21.37
CA LEU A 873 -39.77 21.21 -22.24
C LEU A 873 -40.54 21.21 -23.57
N THR A 874 -40.74 20.05 -24.18
CA THR A 874 -41.54 19.85 -25.40
C THR A 874 -43.06 19.76 -25.13
N ARG A 875 -43.51 20.12 -23.93
CA ARG A 875 -44.93 20.23 -23.50
C ARG A 875 -45.73 18.92 -23.54
N ARG A 876 -45.09 17.76 -23.70
CA ARG A 876 -45.75 16.43 -23.75
C ARG A 876 -46.08 15.90 -22.35
N LEU A 877 -46.94 16.63 -21.62
CA LEU A 877 -47.15 16.50 -20.17
C LEU A 877 -47.56 15.10 -19.69
N PHE A 878 -48.42 14.40 -20.44
CA PHE A 878 -48.88 13.05 -20.05
C PHE A 878 -47.73 12.03 -20.10
N THR A 879 -46.97 12.00 -21.20
CA THR A 879 -45.79 11.14 -21.33
C THR A 879 -44.64 11.56 -20.40
N ALA A 880 -44.50 12.86 -20.12
CA ALA A 880 -43.56 13.34 -19.11
C ALA A 880 -43.94 12.83 -17.71
N GLY A 881 -45.24 12.83 -17.37
CA GLY A 881 -45.77 12.28 -16.13
C GLY A 881 -45.50 10.78 -16.00
N LEU A 882 -45.83 9.99 -17.03
CA LEU A 882 -45.52 8.55 -17.06
C LEU A 882 -44.01 8.28 -16.84
N LEU A 883 -43.14 8.99 -17.57
CA LEU A 883 -41.69 8.81 -17.42
C LEU A 883 -41.18 9.28 -16.05
N PHE A 884 -41.77 10.32 -15.46
CA PHE A 884 -41.47 10.75 -14.09
C PHE A 884 -41.85 9.67 -13.06
N GLY A 885 -43.02 9.04 -13.22
CA GLY A 885 -43.45 7.92 -12.38
C GLY A 885 -42.49 6.73 -12.44
N LEU A 886 -42.02 6.38 -13.64
CA LEU A 886 -40.97 5.37 -13.85
C LEU A 886 -39.64 5.77 -13.18
N CYS A 887 -39.20 7.03 -13.30
CA CYS A 887 -37.98 7.52 -12.63
C CYS A 887 -38.05 7.32 -11.12
N VAL A 888 -39.19 7.69 -10.50
CA VAL A 888 -39.45 7.57 -9.06
C VAL A 888 -39.51 6.11 -8.60
N HIS A 889 -40.03 5.21 -9.44
CA HIS A 889 -40.02 3.77 -9.15
C HIS A 889 -38.61 3.16 -9.25
N LEU A 890 -37.79 3.58 -10.23
CA LEU A 890 -36.42 3.06 -10.40
C LEU A 890 -35.50 3.44 -9.23
N LYS A 891 -35.57 4.69 -8.74
CA LYS A 891 -35.06 5.15 -7.44
C LYS A 891 -35.92 6.29 -6.93
N LEU A 892 -36.02 6.44 -5.61
CA LEU A 892 -36.89 7.45 -5.00
C LEU A 892 -36.41 8.91 -5.16
N TYR A 893 -35.13 9.16 -5.50
CA TYR A 893 -34.59 10.53 -5.48
C TYR A 893 -35.24 11.54 -6.45
N PRO A 894 -35.69 11.21 -7.69
CA PRO A 894 -36.26 12.17 -8.62
C PRO A 894 -37.54 12.87 -8.14
N VAL A 895 -38.16 12.38 -7.05
CA VAL A 895 -39.25 13.10 -6.34
C VAL A 895 -38.85 14.53 -5.96
N ILE A 896 -37.56 14.82 -5.73
CA ILE A 896 -37.05 16.17 -5.42
C ILE A 896 -37.32 17.20 -6.53
N TYR A 897 -37.61 16.78 -7.76
CA TYR A 897 -37.96 17.68 -8.86
C TYR A 897 -39.44 18.08 -8.87
N ALA A 898 -40.33 17.38 -8.14
CA ALA A 898 -41.76 17.64 -8.17
C ALA A 898 -42.15 19.09 -7.84
N PRO A 899 -41.55 19.78 -6.84
CA PRO A 899 -41.81 21.20 -6.59
C PRO A 899 -41.37 22.12 -7.76
N ALA A 900 -40.28 21.78 -8.44
CA ALA A 900 -39.80 22.54 -9.60
C ALA A 900 -40.69 22.33 -10.83
N VAL A 901 -41.20 21.11 -11.04
CA VAL A 901 -42.19 20.82 -12.09
C VAL A 901 -43.50 21.56 -11.82
N TYR A 902 -43.99 21.55 -10.57
CA TYR A 902 -45.21 22.28 -10.18
C TYR A 902 -45.10 23.78 -10.51
N LEU A 903 -44.02 24.43 -10.06
CA LEU A 903 -43.80 25.87 -10.30
C LEU A 903 -43.49 26.20 -11.78
N TRP A 904 -43.05 25.24 -12.58
CA TRP A 904 -42.94 25.39 -14.03
C TRP A 904 -44.30 25.26 -14.74
N LEU A 905 -45.24 24.50 -14.18
CA LEU A 905 -46.60 24.33 -14.71
C LEU A 905 -47.57 25.47 -14.31
N THR A 906 -47.30 26.22 -13.24
CA THR A 906 -48.12 27.41 -12.86
C THR A 906 -47.81 28.63 -13.73
N ASN A 907 -46.54 28.87 -14.09
CA ASN A 907 -46.07 30.06 -14.81
C ASN A 907 -46.37 29.99 -16.33
N GLN A 908 -47.64 29.79 -16.71
CA GLN A 908 -48.09 29.61 -18.10
C GLN A 908 -49.03 30.72 -18.64
N SER A 909 -49.23 31.81 -17.89
CA SER A 909 -50.03 32.97 -18.34
C SER A 909 -49.13 34.10 -18.82
N ASP A 910 -49.17 34.45 -20.11
CA ASP A 910 -48.32 35.46 -20.76
C ASP A 910 -48.65 36.94 -20.41
N GLN A 911 -49.33 37.19 -19.28
CA GLN A 911 -49.59 38.57 -18.81
C GLN A 911 -48.48 39.05 -17.85
N PRO A 912 -47.98 40.29 -18.02
CA PRO A 912 -47.00 40.86 -17.11
C PRO A 912 -47.59 41.03 -15.70
N LEU A 913 -46.81 40.63 -14.69
CA LEU A 913 -47.20 40.68 -13.28
C LEU A 913 -47.20 42.13 -12.77
N ARG A 914 -48.33 42.83 -12.90
CA ARG A 914 -48.61 44.04 -12.13
C ARG A 914 -48.90 43.63 -10.66
N SER A 915 -48.51 44.49 -9.71
CA SER A 915 -48.62 44.27 -8.26
C SER A 915 -49.90 43.53 -7.82
N ARG A 916 -49.73 42.45 -7.05
CA ARG A 916 -50.78 41.50 -6.66
C ARG A 916 -50.77 41.22 -5.16
N SER A 917 -51.94 40.96 -4.61
CA SER A 917 -52.14 40.64 -3.18
C SER A 917 -51.58 39.27 -2.81
N LEU A 918 -51.29 39.06 -1.52
CA LEU A 918 -51.01 37.74 -0.96
C LEU A 918 -52.11 36.72 -1.28
N ARG A 919 -53.38 37.16 -1.37
CA ARG A 919 -54.49 36.30 -1.83
C ARG A 919 -54.30 35.81 -3.26
N ASP A 920 -53.88 36.67 -4.18
CA ASP A 920 -53.69 36.30 -5.59
C ASP A 920 -52.49 35.38 -5.77
N HIS A 921 -51.45 35.55 -4.94
CA HIS A 921 -50.29 34.67 -4.91
C HIS A 921 -50.65 33.25 -4.42
N LEU A 922 -51.54 33.15 -3.42
CA LEU A 922 -52.09 31.87 -2.96
C LEU A 922 -53.02 31.23 -4.01
N LEU A 923 -53.86 32.03 -4.69
CA LEU A 923 -54.74 31.53 -5.76
C LEU A 923 -53.95 31.01 -6.98
N THR A 924 -52.80 31.61 -7.31
CA THR A 924 -51.92 31.13 -8.39
C THR A 924 -51.15 29.85 -8.06
N LEU A 925 -51.23 29.34 -6.81
CA LEU A 925 -50.71 28.03 -6.43
C LEU A 925 -51.74 26.89 -6.57
N LEU A 926 -52.99 27.17 -6.95
CA LEU A 926 -54.02 26.14 -7.18
C LEU A 926 -53.71 25.27 -8.42
N PRO A 927 -53.98 23.95 -8.37
CA PRO A 927 -53.61 23.03 -9.44
C PRO A 927 -54.47 23.22 -10.70
N SER A 928 -53.84 23.60 -11.81
CA SER A 928 -54.51 23.70 -13.12
C SER A 928 -54.67 22.34 -13.82
N LYS A 929 -55.43 22.28 -14.93
CA LYS A 929 -55.59 21.06 -15.75
C LYS A 929 -54.25 20.44 -16.19
N ALA A 930 -53.19 21.25 -16.36
CA ALA A 930 -51.85 20.77 -16.67
C ALA A 930 -51.20 19.97 -15.51
N HIS A 931 -51.42 20.41 -14.27
CA HIS A 931 -50.94 19.74 -13.06
C HIS A 931 -51.63 18.38 -12.88
N PHE A 932 -52.95 18.31 -13.08
CA PHE A 932 -53.68 17.03 -13.04
C PHE A 932 -53.23 16.07 -14.16
N ARG A 933 -53.07 16.55 -15.41
CA ARG A 933 -52.57 15.73 -16.54
C ARG A 933 -51.19 15.11 -16.26
N PHE A 934 -50.26 15.88 -15.69
CA PHE A 934 -48.93 15.37 -15.32
C PHE A 934 -48.98 14.48 -14.07
N GLY A 935 -49.63 14.95 -13.00
CA GLY A 935 -49.65 14.30 -11.68
C GLY A 935 -50.38 12.95 -11.68
N LEU A 936 -51.53 12.84 -12.35
CA LEU A 936 -52.26 11.58 -12.46
C LEU A 936 -51.46 10.55 -13.28
N ALA A 937 -50.79 10.97 -14.35
CA ALA A 937 -49.92 10.08 -15.14
C ALA A 937 -48.70 9.60 -14.32
N ALA A 938 -48.08 10.48 -13.53
CA ALA A 938 -46.98 10.14 -12.65
C ALA A 938 -47.40 9.16 -11.54
N LEU A 939 -48.52 9.43 -10.86
CA LEU A 939 -49.08 8.54 -9.83
C LEU A 939 -49.52 7.19 -10.40
N PHE A 940 -50.12 7.17 -11.60
CA PHE A 940 -50.49 5.93 -12.28
C PHE A 940 -49.26 5.08 -12.60
N SER A 941 -48.20 5.66 -13.17
CA SER A 941 -46.97 4.91 -13.49
C SER A 941 -46.23 4.44 -12.25
N SER A 942 -45.95 5.31 -11.28
CA SER A 942 -45.22 4.91 -10.06
C SER A 942 -46.03 3.95 -9.20
N GLY A 943 -47.35 4.14 -9.14
CA GLY A 943 -48.29 3.28 -8.41
C GLY A 943 -48.42 1.89 -9.03
N SER A 944 -48.72 1.79 -10.32
CA SER A 944 -48.88 0.49 -11.01
C SER A 944 -47.60 -0.35 -11.01
N LEU A 945 -46.44 0.25 -11.31
CA LEU A 945 -45.14 -0.44 -11.27
C LEU A 945 -44.80 -0.91 -9.85
N THR A 946 -45.12 -0.12 -8.83
CA THR A 946 -44.88 -0.48 -7.42
C THR A 946 -45.85 -1.55 -6.93
N ALA A 947 -47.12 -1.51 -7.35
CA ALA A 947 -48.11 -2.55 -7.05
C ALA A 947 -47.74 -3.89 -7.69
N ALA A 948 -47.40 -3.90 -9.00
CA ALA A 948 -46.92 -5.10 -9.68
C ALA A 948 -45.65 -5.67 -9.03
N SER A 949 -44.69 -4.81 -8.68
CA SER A 949 -43.46 -5.22 -7.99
C SER A 949 -43.73 -5.77 -6.58
N TYR A 950 -44.71 -5.22 -5.87
CA TYR A 950 -45.14 -5.71 -4.55
C TYR A 950 -45.77 -7.11 -4.66
N VAL A 951 -46.62 -7.34 -5.66
CA VAL A 951 -47.27 -8.64 -5.87
C VAL A 951 -46.27 -9.72 -6.30
N TRP A 952 -45.30 -9.40 -7.16
CA TRP A 952 -44.35 -10.40 -7.70
C TRP A 952 -43.09 -10.62 -6.87
N PHE A 953 -42.61 -9.63 -6.09
CA PHE A 953 -41.30 -9.70 -5.41
C PHE A 953 -41.39 -9.59 -3.88
N GLY A 954 -42.24 -10.42 -3.28
CA GLY A 954 -42.26 -10.63 -1.82
C GLY A 954 -42.83 -9.46 -1.00
N GLY A 955 -43.68 -8.62 -1.60
CA GLY A 955 -44.47 -7.60 -0.90
C GLY A 955 -43.65 -6.62 -0.08
N TRP A 956 -43.79 -6.70 1.24
CA TRP A 956 -43.07 -5.85 2.18
C TRP A 956 -41.54 -5.96 2.05
N ARG A 957 -41.00 -7.10 1.59
CA ARG A 957 -39.55 -7.27 1.36
C ARG A 957 -39.06 -6.32 0.26
N PHE A 958 -39.71 -6.31 -0.90
CA PHE A 958 -39.44 -5.34 -1.97
C PHE A 958 -39.52 -3.91 -1.45
N LEU A 959 -40.64 -3.53 -0.81
CA LEU A 959 -40.88 -2.16 -0.37
C LEU A 959 -39.82 -1.69 0.65
N HIS A 960 -39.41 -2.57 1.56
CA HIS A 960 -38.35 -2.28 2.52
C HIS A 960 -36.98 -2.14 1.87
N GLN A 961 -36.57 -3.11 1.05
CA GLN A 961 -35.20 -3.16 0.49
C GLN A 961 -34.97 -2.14 -0.64
N ALA A 962 -35.98 -1.87 -1.47
CA ALA A 962 -35.87 -0.93 -2.59
C ALA A 962 -36.04 0.55 -2.16
N TYR A 963 -36.88 0.84 -1.16
CA TYR A 963 -37.20 2.21 -0.76
C TYR A 963 -36.90 2.53 0.72
N LEU A 964 -37.56 1.86 1.68
CA LEU A 964 -37.55 2.30 3.08
C LEU A 964 -36.16 2.22 3.73
N TYR A 965 -35.34 1.25 3.31
CA TYR A 965 -33.94 1.10 3.73
C TYR A 965 -33.11 2.37 3.52
N HIS A 966 -33.36 3.15 2.45
CA HIS A 966 -32.56 4.35 2.15
C HIS A 966 -32.84 5.51 3.12
N PHE A 967 -33.99 5.54 3.81
CA PHE A 967 -34.25 6.51 4.89
C PHE A 967 -33.50 6.15 6.17
N THR A 968 -33.46 4.86 6.52
CA THR A 968 -32.80 4.37 7.75
C THR A 968 -31.29 4.18 7.59
N ARG A 969 -30.77 4.11 6.36
CA ARG A 969 -29.34 3.95 6.03
C ARG A 969 -28.45 4.99 6.72
N VAL A 970 -27.32 4.50 7.25
CA VAL A 970 -26.25 5.27 7.90
C VAL A 970 -24.92 4.68 7.46
N ASP A 971 -24.24 5.36 6.53
CA ASP A 971 -22.93 4.93 6.02
C ASP A 971 -21.82 5.65 6.80
N ILE A 972 -21.11 4.92 7.67
CA ILE A 972 -19.97 5.44 8.45
C ILE A 972 -18.65 5.35 7.66
N LYS A 973 -18.50 4.33 6.82
CA LYS A 973 -17.34 4.14 5.94
C LYS A 973 -17.62 4.73 4.56
N HIS A 974 -16.55 5.10 3.84
CA HIS A 974 -16.58 5.53 2.44
C HIS A 974 -17.53 6.71 2.11
N ASN A 975 -17.90 7.50 3.13
CA ASN A 975 -18.87 8.58 3.05
C ASN A 975 -18.19 9.95 3.02
N PHE A 976 -18.41 10.71 1.95
CA PHE A 976 -17.87 12.07 1.76
C PHE A 976 -18.58 13.12 2.63
N ALA A 977 -19.76 12.83 3.18
CA ALA A 977 -20.51 13.78 3.98
C ALA A 977 -19.93 13.92 5.41
N PRO A 978 -19.67 15.13 5.93
CA PRO A 978 -19.10 15.32 7.27
C PRO A 978 -19.98 14.78 8.42
N HIS A 979 -21.23 14.46 8.13
CA HIS A 979 -22.18 13.77 9.00
C HIS A 979 -21.73 12.38 9.49
N PHE A 980 -20.82 11.70 8.76
CA PHE A 980 -20.41 10.33 9.09
C PHE A 980 -19.75 10.22 10.48
N TYR A 981 -18.98 11.24 10.90
CA TYR A 981 -18.18 11.18 12.12
C TYR A 981 -19.00 11.43 13.39
N PRO A 982 -19.94 12.40 13.45
CA PRO A 982 -20.94 12.47 14.51
C PRO A 982 -21.78 11.18 14.62
N LEU A 983 -22.22 10.60 13.50
CA LEU A 983 -22.97 9.33 13.49
C LEU A 983 -22.12 8.17 14.03
N TYR A 984 -20.84 8.10 13.66
CA TYR A 984 -19.88 7.14 14.22
C TYR A 984 -19.74 7.30 15.74
N LEU A 985 -19.55 8.52 16.24
CA LEU A 985 -19.42 8.80 17.68
C LEU A 985 -20.70 8.46 18.46
N LEU A 986 -21.88 8.74 17.91
CA LEU A 986 -23.17 8.33 18.50
C LEU A 986 -23.33 6.80 18.53
N SER A 987 -22.98 6.11 17.45
CA SER A 987 -22.99 4.63 17.41
C SER A 987 -21.98 4.00 18.38
N GLY A 988 -20.82 4.64 18.57
CA GLY A 988 -19.79 4.25 19.52
C GLY A 988 -20.21 4.51 20.97
N LEU A 989 -20.86 5.63 21.26
CA LEU A 989 -21.43 5.92 22.57
C LEU A 989 -22.48 4.89 22.97
N ARG A 990 -23.38 4.51 22.04
CA ARG A 990 -24.32 3.41 22.24
C ARG A 990 -23.61 2.11 22.59
N TRP A 991 -22.59 1.71 21.82
CA TRP A 991 -21.82 0.49 22.09
C TRP A 991 -21.05 0.54 23.42
N GLN A 992 -20.58 1.72 23.83
CA GLN A 992 -19.96 1.93 25.15
C GLN A 992 -20.97 1.84 26.29
N VAL A 993 -22.22 2.30 26.11
CA VAL A 993 -23.31 2.09 27.07
C VAL A 993 -23.68 0.59 27.13
N ASP A 994 -23.81 -0.06 25.98
CA ASP A 994 -24.09 -1.51 25.88
C ASP A 994 -22.98 -2.33 26.59
N GLN A 995 -21.69 -1.96 26.44
CA GLN A 995 -20.57 -2.60 27.16
C GLN A 995 -20.49 -2.24 28.65
N TRP A 996 -20.65 -0.98 29.01
CA TRP A 996 -20.51 -0.53 30.41
C TRP A 996 -21.59 -1.15 31.29
N LEU A 997 -22.82 -1.28 30.77
CA LEU A 997 -23.90 -1.97 31.48
C LEU A 997 -23.66 -3.48 31.58
N ALA A 998 -22.99 -4.11 30.60
CA ALA A 998 -22.54 -5.50 30.70
C ALA A 998 -21.32 -5.70 31.63
N MET A 999 -20.67 -4.61 32.09
CA MET A 999 -19.62 -4.64 33.12
C MET A 999 -20.17 -4.32 34.52
N THR A 1000 -21.34 -3.71 34.65
CA THR A 1000 -21.94 -3.41 35.96
C THR A 1000 -22.57 -4.62 36.65
N ASP A 1001 -22.74 -5.74 35.93
CA ASP A 1001 -23.08 -7.04 36.53
C ASP A 1001 -21.90 -7.63 37.35
N ASP A 1002 -20.68 -7.12 37.15
CA ASP A 1002 -19.46 -7.58 37.84
C ASP A 1002 -19.00 -6.56 38.91
N ILE A 1003 -19.39 -6.81 40.16
CA ILE A 1003 -19.45 -5.85 41.27
C ILE A 1003 -18.08 -5.20 41.60
N GLY A 1004 -16.96 -5.88 41.32
CA GLY A 1004 -15.61 -5.39 41.62
C GLY A 1004 -15.17 -4.12 40.87
N SER A 1005 -15.86 -3.75 39.78
CA SER A 1005 -15.42 -2.69 38.86
C SER A 1005 -15.55 -1.24 39.38
N TRP A 1006 -16.35 -1.02 40.43
CA TRP A 1006 -16.88 0.31 40.75
C TRP A 1006 -15.90 1.31 41.40
N THR A 1007 -14.83 0.85 42.05
CA THR A 1007 -13.93 1.71 42.85
C THR A 1007 -13.08 2.64 41.99
N LEU A 1008 -12.52 2.16 40.87
CA LEU A 1008 -11.68 2.98 39.99
C LEU A 1008 -12.43 4.14 39.33
N PHE A 1009 -13.72 3.95 38.97
CA PHE A 1009 -14.47 4.93 38.18
C PHE A 1009 -14.74 6.25 38.92
N GLN A 1010 -14.85 6.22 40.25
CA GLN A 1010 -15.13 7.40 41.08
C GLN A 1010 -14.01 8.45 41.03
N SER A 1011 -12.77 8.04 40.71
CA SER A 1011 -11.61 8.94 40.62
C SER A 1011 -11.68 9.93 39.44
N GLY A 1012 -12.35 9.53 38.35
CA GLY A 1012 -12.30 10.23 37.06
C GLY A 1012 -13.22 11.45 36.93
N LEU A 1013 -12.86 12.38 36.03
CA LEU A 1013 -13.66 13.58 35.72
C LEU A 1013 -15.09 13.24 35.29
N MET A 1014 -15.27 12.18 34.50
CA MET A 1014 -16.58 11.67 34.08
C MET A 1014 -17.38 11.12 35.28
N GLY A 1015 -16.73 10.44 36.22
CA GLY A 1015 -17.37 9.97 37.46
C GLY A 1015 -17.91 11.13 38.28
N LYS A 1016 -17.11 12.20 38.45
CA LYS A 1016 -17.54 13.43 39.17
C LYS A 1016 -18.68 14.16 38.48
N LEU A 1017 -18.71 14.19 37.15
CA LEU A 1017 -19.82 14.74 36.37
C LEU A 1017 -21.10 13.88 36.51
N PHE A 1018 -20.95 12.56 36.48
CA PHE A 1018 -22.06 11.62 36.64
C PHE A 1018 -22.64 11.63 38.07
N VAL A 1019 -21.81 11.81 39.10
CA VAL A 1019 -22.26 12.03 40.49
C VAL A 1019 -23.10 13.31 40.59
N ARG A 1020 -22.71 14.41 39.94
CA ARG A 1020 -23.53 15.64 39.91
C ARG A 1020 -24.89 15.43 39.24
N LEU A 1021 -24.92 14.75 38.08
CA LEU A 1021 -26.18 14.38 37.40
C LEU A 1021 -27.05 13.46 38.26
N ARG A 1022 -26.44 12.49 38.94
CA ARG A 1022 -27.10 11.60 39.90
C ARG A 1022 -27.73 12.40 41.06
N THR A 1023 -27.00 13.34 41.67
CA THR A 1023 -27.54 14.15 42.77
C THR A 1023 -28.69 15.07 42.33
N SER A 1024 -28.67 15.59 41.10
CA SER A 1024 -29.78 16.39 40.57
C SER A 1024 -31.03 15.58 40.23
N MET A 1025 -30.93 14.28 39.92
CA MET A 1025 -32.09 13.45 39.54
C MET A 1025 -32.61 12.52 40.66
N ILE A 1026 -31.81 12.19 41.67
CA ILE A 1026 -32.28 11.35 42.81
C ILE A 1026 -33.20 12.11 43.78
N GLY A 1027 -33.20 13.45 43.77
CA GLY A 1027 -34.04 14.29 44.65
C GLY A 1027 -35.57 14.13 44.50
N PHE A 1028 -36.05 13.25 43.61
CA PHE A 1028 -37.47 12.98 43.38
C PHE A 1028 -37.86 11.50 43.62
N ALA A 1029 -36.92 10.62 43.99
CA ALA A 1029 -37.15 9.18 44.06
C ALA A 1029 -36.43 8.50 45.25
N ILE A 1030 -36.98 8.67 46.45
CA ILE A 1030 -36.59 7.92 47.65
C ILE A 1030 -37.82 7.13 48.13
N GLY A 1031 -37.74 5.79 48.02
CA GLY A 1031 -38.78 4.85 48.42
C GLY A 1031 -38.49 3.45 47.87
N ASP A 1032 -38.44 2.44 48.75
CA ASP A 1032 -38.13 1.02 48.49
C ASP A 1032 -36.80 0.68 47.79
N THR A 1033 -35.86 0.15 48.57
CA THR A 1033 -34.61 -0.46 48.07
C THR A 1033 -34.82 -1.77 47.31
N SER A 1034 -35.98 -2.42 47.45
CA SER A 1034 -36.37 -3.66 46.75
C SER A 1034 -36.56 -3.49 45.24
N LYS A 1035 -36.74 -2.27 44.74
CA LYS A 1035 -36.94 -1.96 43.31
C LYS A 1035 -35.63 -1.66 42.55
N SER A 1036 -34.47 -1.81 43.19
CA SER A 1036 -33.14 -1.46 42.64
C SER A 1036 -32.82 -2.14 41.29
N ALA A 1037 -33.14 -3.42 41.13
CA ALA A 1037 -32.97 -4.13 39.84
C ALA A 1037 -33.90 -3.56 38.74
N GLY A 1038 -35.17 -3.29 39.07
CA GLY A 1038 -36.13 -2.67 38.14
C GLY A 1038 -35.75 -1.23 37.76
N LEU A 1039 -35.14 -0.48 38.67
CA LEU A 1039 -34.59 0.85 38.39
C LEU A 1039 -33.39 0.78 37.43
N LEU A 1040 -32.51 -0.21 37.59
CA LEU A 1040 -31.42 -0.47 36.64
C LEU A 1040 -31.93 -0.88 35.26
N GLU A 1041 -32.91 -1.77 35.17
CA GLU A 1041 -33.53 -2.21 33.91
C GLU A 1041 -34.30 -1.06 33.21
N TRP A 1042 -34.94 -0.18 33.99
CA TRP A 1042 -35.56 1.04 33.49
C TRP A 1042 -34.52 2.06 33.02
N LEU A 1043 -33.46 2.32 33.79
CA LEU A 1043 -32.37 3.22 33.38
C LEU A 1043 -31.61 2.71 32.15
N ARG A 1044 -31.37 1.40 32.03
CA ARG A 1044 -30.87 0.71 30.83
C ARG A 1044 -31.77 1.02 29.64
N SER A 1045 -33.08 0.82 29.80
CA SER A 1045 -34.08 1.09 28.77
C SER A 1045 -34.08 2.56 28.35
N GLN A 1046 -34.08 3.50 29.31
CA GLN A 1046 -34.06 4.95 29.01
C GLN A 1046 -32.74 5.40 28.37
N ALA A 1047 -31.58 4.92 28.82
CA ALA A 1047 -30.29 5.29 28.25
C ALA A 1047 -30.16 4.83 26.79
N ILE A 1048 -30.55 3.57 26.51
CA ILE A 1048 -30.54 3.01 25.16
C ILE A 1048 -31.61 3.69 24.28
N LEU A 1049 -32.79 4.00 24.82
CA LEU A 1049 -33.83 4.76 24.11
C LEU A 1049 -33.34 6.16 23.75
N ASN A 1050 -32.74 6.89 24.69
CA ASN A 1050 -32.20 8.24 24.48
C ASN A 1050 -31.06 8.27 23.46
N ALA A 1051 -30.14 7.29 23.49
CA ALA A 1051 -29.09 7.16 22.47
C ALA A 1051 -29.68 6.93 21.07
N ARG A 1052 -30.64 6.01 20.93
CA ARG A 1052 -31.36 5.74 19.67
C ARG A 1052 -32.20 6.93 19.21
N LEU A 1053 -32.80 7.67 20.15
CA LEU A 1053 -33.57 8.88 19.87
C LEU A 1053 -32.65 9.98 19.34
N LEU A 1054 -31.50 10.22 19.97
CA LEU A 1054 -30.52 11.21 19.54
C LEU A 1054 -29.93 10.89 18.16
N GLU A 1055 -29.61 9.61 17.90
CA GLU A 1055 -29.20 9.12 16.57
C GLU A 1055 -30.26 9.38 15.49
N ARG A 1056 -31.54 9.06 15.79
CA ARG A 1056 -32.68 9.29 14.87
C ARG A 1056 -32.99 10.77 14.67
N LEU A 1057 -32.92 11.59 15.71
CA LEU A 1057 -33.12 13.03 15.63
C LEU A 1057 -32.02 13.66 14.78
N PHE A 1058 -30.74 13.35 15.03
CA PHE A 1058 -29.63 13.85 14.20
C PHE A 1058 -29.76 13.41 12.72
N SER A 1059 -30.08 12.13 12.48
CA SER A 1059 -30.33 11.57 11.14
C SER A 1059 -31.49 12.27 10.41
N THR A 1060 -32.52 12.73 11.14
CA THR A 1060 -33.67 13.47 10.59
C THR A 1060 -33.33 14.95 10.36
N PHE A 1061 -32.72 15.63 11.34
CA PHE A 1061 -32.34 17.04 11.21
C PHE A 1061 -31.28 17.27 10.12
N ALA A 1062 -30.41 16.30 9.84
CA ALA A 1062 -29.47 16.35 8.72
C ALA A 1062 -30.14 16.46 7.35
N LEU A 1063 -31.40 16.03 7.20
CA LEU A 1063 -32.15 16.18 5.94
C LEU A 1063 -32.77 17.59 5.78
N LEU A 1064 -33.05 18.31 6.87
CA LEU A 1064 -33.77 19.59 6.86
C LEU A 1064 -33.12 20.66 5.95
N PRO A 1065 -31.78 20.88 5.98
CA PRO A 1065 -31.13 21.83 5.06
C PRO A 1065 -31.34 21.48 3.59
N SER A 1066 -31.37 20.19 3.24
CA SER A 1066 -31.59 19.75 1.87
C SER A 1066 -33.01 20.07 1.40
N VAL A 1067 -34.04 19.82 2.23
CA VAL A 1067 -35.45 20.13 1.90
C VAL A 1067 -35.65 21.63 1.71
N VAL A 1068 -35.11 22.46 2.62
CA VAL A 1068 -35.19 23.92 2.52
C VAL A 1068 -34.51 24.43 1.24
N LEU A 1069 -33.34 23.89 0.88
CA LEU A 1069 -32.64 24.25 -0.35
C LEU A 1069 -33.37 23.79 -1.61
N ILE A 1070 -33.98 22.61 -1.63
CA ILE A 1070 -34.78 22.12 -2.76
C ILE A 1070 -35.94 23.08 -3.05
N LEU A 1071 -36.70 23.47 -2.02
CA LEU A 1071 -37.80 24.43 -2.14
C LEU A 1071 -37.30 25.82 -2.58
N ALA A 1072 -36.22 26.32 -1.98
CA ALA A 1072 -35.64 27.62 -2.33
C ALA A 1072 -35.12 27.67 -3.78
N PHE A 1073 -34.52 26.58 -4.30
CA PHE A 1073 -34.08 26.50 -5.69
C PHE A 1073 -35.24 26.29 -6.66
N ALA A 1074 -36.28 25.55 -6.29
CA ALA A 1074 -37.51 25.46 -7.08
C ALA A 1074 -38.12 26.86 -7.26
N LEU A 1075 -38.39 27.59 -6.16
CA LEU A 1075 -38.91 28.95 -6.19
C LEU A 1075 -38.03 29.90 -7.01
N LYS A 1076 -36.71 29.90 -6.80
CA LYS A 1076 -35.78 30.89 -7.40
C LYS A 1076 -35.29 30.57 -8.81
N LEU A 1077 -35.49 29.34 -9.31
CA LEU A 1077 -34.95 28.88 -10.60
C LEU A 1077 -35.95 28.16 -11.52
N HIS A 1078 -37.23 27.94 -11.15
CA HIS A 1078 -38.21 27.21 -11.97
C HIS A 1078 -38.25 27.63 -13.46
N ARG A 1079 -38.05 28.91 -13.78
CA ARG A 1079 -38.01 29.43 -15.16
C ARG A 1079 -36.83 28.93 -16.02
N GLN A 1080 -35.79 28.34 -15.41
CA GLN A 1080 -34.62 27.74 -16.06
C GLN A 1080 -34.49 26.27 -15.61
N PRO A 1081 -35.32 25.35 -16.15
CA PRO A 1081 -35.53 24.05 -15.52
C PRO A 1081 -34.27 23.19 -15.47
N SER A 1082 -33.40 23.18 -16.49
CA SER A 1082 -32.09 22.48 -16.41
C SER A 1082 -31.20 22.99 -15.28
N LEU A 1083 -31.07 24.31 -15.11
CA LEU A 1083 -30.28 24.91 -14.02
C LEU A 1083 -30.93 24.68 -12.64
N CYS A 1084 -32.27 24.69 -12.59
CA CYS A 1084 -33.05 24.39 -11.40
C CYS A 1084 -32.83 22.93 -10.93
N TRP A 1085 -33.02 21.96 -11.82
CA TRP A 1085 -32.84 20.54 -11.53
C TRP A 1085 -31.38 20.24 -11.16
N PHE A 1086 -30.41 20.83 -11.85
CA PHE A 1086 -29.00 20.73 -11.47
C PHE A 1086 -28.75 21.28 -10.05
N ALA A 1087 -29.21 22.49 -9.74
CA ALA A 1087 -29.00 23.10 -8.42
C ALA A 1087 -29.69 22.31 -7.29
N ILE A 1088 -30.91 21.83 -7.53
CA ILE A 1088 -31.66 20.93 -6.63
C ILE A 1088 -30.87 19.65 -6.36
N THR A 1089 -30.35 18.99 -7.41
CA THR A 1089 -29.61 17.73 -7.27
C THR A 1089 -28.27 17.92 -6.57
N TYR A 1090 -27.52 18.96 -6.96
CA TYR A 1090 -26.22 19.29 -6.39
C TYR A 1090 -26.34 19.63 -4.91
N ALA A 1091 -27.36 20.40 -4.52
CA ALA A 1091 -27.65 20.70 -3.13
C ALA A 1091 -28.08 19.46 -2.34
N PHE A 1092 -28.98 18.64 -2.89
CA PHE A 1092 -29.41 17.38 -2.27
C PHE A 1092 -28.23 16.45 -1.99
N VAL A 1093 -27.34 16.24 -2.96
CA VAL A 1093 -26.14 15.39 -2.80
C VAL A 1093 -25.11 16.00 -1.83
N THR A 1094 -24.93 17.33 -1.85
CA THR A 1094 -23.94 18.02 -0.98
C THR A 1094 -24.38 18.04 0.49
N PHE A 1095 -25.68 18.17 0.77
CA PHE A 1095 -26.21 18.29 2.13
C PHE A 1095 -26.73 16.97 2.71
N ASN A 1096 -26.64 15.84 2.00
CA ASN A 1096 -27.09 14.54 2.49
C ASN A 1096 -26.24 14.04 3.68
N LYS A 1097 -26.84 13.21 4.55
CA LYS A 1097 -26.12 12.43 5.58
C LYS A 1097 -25.23 11.33 4.98
N VAL A 1098 -25.58 10.82 3.80
CA VAL A 1098 -24.80 9.82 3.05
C VAL A 1098 -24.47 10.39 1.68
N CYS A 1099 -23.19 10.46 1.34
CA CYS A 1099 -22.70 10.92 0.05
C CYS A 1099 -21.57 9.99 -0.42
N THR A 1100 -21.82 9.22 -1.48
CA THR A 1100 -20.84 8.32 -2.11
C THR A 1100 -20.47 8.84 -3.50
N SER A 1101 -19.37 8.36 -4.07
CA SER A 1101 -18.88 8.79 -5.40
C SER A 1101 -19.89 8.56 -6.54
N GLN A 1102 -20.75 7.56 -6.42
CA GLN A 1102 -21.83 7.29 -7.37
C GLN A 1102 -22.82 8.46 -7.49
N TYR A 1103 -23.12 9.16 -6.39
CA TYR A 1103 -24.12 10.24 -6.37
C TYR A 1103 -23.69 11.47 -7.18
N PHE A 1104 -22.39 11.61 -7.48
CA PHE A 1104 -21.89 12.71 -8.32
C PHE A 1104 -22.46 12.64 -9.75
N LEU A 1105 -22.79 11.44 -10.24
CA LEU A 1105 -23.38 11.25 -11.57
C LEU A 1105 -24.75 11.92 -11.71
N TRP A 1106 -25.55 11.97 -10.65
CA TRP A 1106 -26.86 12.65 -10.64
C TRP A 1106 -26.72 14.15 -10.93
N SER A 1107 -25.62 14.77 -10.49
CA SER A 1107 -25.32 16.18 -10.80
C SER A 1107 -24.59 16.35 -12.13
N LEU A 1108 -23.67 15.43 -12.48
CA LEU A 1108 -22.94 15.48 -13.75
C LEU A 1108 -23.85 15.32 -14.97
N VAL A 1109 -24.92 14.50 -14.88
CA VAL A 1109 -25.82 14.26 -16.03
C VAL A 1109 -26.65 15.49 -16.41
N LEU A 1110 -26.89 16.39 -15.44
CA LEU A 1110 -27.55 17.67 -15.62
C LEU A 1110 -26.57 18.83 -15.86
N LEU A 1111 -25.25 18.60 -15.74
CA LEU A 1111 -24.24 19.66 -15.81
C LEU A 1111 -24.14 20.32 -17.20
N PRO A 1112 -24.07 19.62 -18.35
CA PRO A 1112 -23.96 20.29 -19.65
C PRO A 1112 -25.17 21.20 -19.97
N PRO A 1113 -26.44 20.79 -19.75
CA PRO A 1113 -27.60 21.68 -19.86
C PRO A 1113 -27.57 22.86 -18.89
N ALA A 1114 -27.17 22.65 -17.64
CA ALA A 1114 -27.05 23.73 -16.66
C ALA A 1114 -25.97 24.77 -17.05
N LEU A 1115 -24.83 24.32 -17.59
CA LEU A 1115 -23.75 25.19 -18.06
C LEU A 1115 -24.16 26.07 -19.25
N ALA A 1116 -25.00 25.57 -20.16
CA ALA A 1116 -25.53 26.35 -21.27
C ALA A 1116 -26.36 27.57 -20.82
N ASN A 1117 -26.92 27.52 -19.60
CA ASN A 1117 -27.69 28.60 -18.99
C ASN A 1117 -26.83 29.62 -18.22
N LEU A 1118 -25.50 29.51 -18.23
CA LEU A 1118 -24.59 30.45 -17.57
C LEU A 1118 -24.01 31.50 -18.55
N ARG A 1119 -23.67 32.68 -18.03
CA ARG A 1119 -22.92 33.76 -18.70
C ARG A 1119 -21.70 34.08 -17.85
N LEU A 1120 -20.51 33.83 -18.38
CA LEU A 1120 -19.26 34.14 -17.70
C LEU A 1120 -19.04 35.66 -17.63
N PRO A 1121 -18.45 36.19 -16.53
CA PRO A 1121 -18.16 37.61 -16.41
C PRO A 1121 -17.04 38.02 -17.37
N ALA A 1122 -17.24 39.11 -18.11
CA ALA A 1122 -16.38 39.52 -19.24
C ALA A 1122 -14.88 39.67 -18.90
N LYS A 1123 -14.52 39.92 -17.64
CA LYS A 1123 -13.13 40.04 -17.16
C LYS A 1123 -12.43 38.69 -16.88
N LYS A 1124 -12.98 37.52 -17.28
CA LYS A 1124 -12.38 36.19 -17.04
C LYS A 1124 -12.36 35.27 -18.26
N ASN A 1125 -11.17 34.78 -18.61
CA ASN A 1125 -10.97 33.76 -19.65
C ASN A 1125 -11.72 32.46 -19.31
N VAL A 1126 -12.45 31.91 -20.28
CA VAL A 1126 -13.28 30.70 -20.13
C VAL A 1126 -12.47 29.50 -19.67
N SER A 1127 -11.35 29.22 -20.32
CA SER A 1127 -10.43 28.12 -19.99
C SER A 1127 -9.95 28.19 -18.54
N ARG A 1128 -9.48 29.37 -18.10
CA ARG A 1128 -9.06 29.60 -16.71
C ARG A 1128 -10.21 29.37 -15.72
N ALA A 1129 -11.42 29.84 -16.02
CA ALA A 1129 -12.58 29.65 -15.15
C ALA A 1129 -12.98 28.17 -15.01
N VAL A 1130 -12.86 27.38 -16.09
CA VAL A 1130 -13.07 25.92 -16.08
C VAL A 1130 -11.96 25.21 -15.30
N CYS A 1131 -10.69 25.50 -15.58
CA CYS A 1131 -9.55 24.91 -14.87
C CYS A 1131 -9.57 25.20 -13.37
N GLU A 1132 -9.90 26.43 -12.94
CA GLU A 1132 -10.09 26.79 -11.53
C GLU A 1132 -11.16 25.91 -10.86
N ASN A 1133 -12.32 25.73 -11.50
CA ASN A 1133 -13.42 24.94 -10.95
C ASN A 1133 -13.10 23.43 -10.90
N LEU A 1134 -12.51 22.88 -11.97
CA LEU A 1134 -12.11 21.47 -12.03
C LEU A 1134 -11.01 21.15 -11.01
N LEU A 1135 -10.03 22.04 -10.83
CA LEU A 1135 -8.95 21.86 -9.85
C LEU A 1135 -9.49 21.87 -8.42
N VAL A 1136 -10.47 22.71 -8.10
CA VAL A 1136 -11.14 22.69 -6.78
C VAL A 1136 -11.93 21.38 -6.60
N TRP A 1137 -12.71 20.95 -7.60
CA TRP A 1137 -13.58 19.78 -7.48
C TRP A 1137 -12.79 18.45 -7.41
N TYR A 1138 -11.82 18.24 -8.31
CA TYR A 1138 -10.96 17.06 -8.29
C TYR A 1138 -9.90 17.12 -7.18
N GLY A 1139 -9.38 18.31 -6.84
CA GLY A 1139 -8.41 18.47 -5.75
C GLY A 1139 -8.97 18.10 -4.40
N ALA A 1140 -10.23 18.50 -4.11
CA ALA A 1140 -10.92 18.11 -2.89
C ALA A 1140 -11.16 16.59 -2.82
N GLN A 1141 -11.55 15.95 -3.93
CA GLN A 1141 -11.70 14.49 -4.01
C GLN A 1141 -10.36 13.77 -3.83
N ALA A 1142 -9.28 14.21 -4.48
CA ALA A 1142 -7.96 13.60 -4.37
C ALA A 1142 -7.40 13.68 -2.94
N LEU A 1143 -7.61 14.81 -2.26
CA LEU A 1143 -7.24 14.99 -0.86
C LEU A 1143 -8.06 14.10 0.09
N TRP A 1144 -9.37 13.98 -0.17
CA TRP A 1144 -10.24 13.05 0.56
C TRP A 1144 -9.83 11.59 0.37
N LEU A 1145 -9.58 11.18 -0.88
CA LEU A 1145 -9.11 9.83 -1.23
C LEU A 1145 -7.74 9.53 -0.61
N ALA A 1146 -6.84 10.51 -0.52
CA ALA A 1146 -5.56 10.35 0.18
C ALA A 1146 -5.74 10.12 1.69
N ALA A 1147 -6.71 10.79 2.33
CA ALA A 1147 -7.05 10.55 3.73
C ALA A 1147 -7.75 9.18 3.92
N ALA A 1148 -8.68 8.81 3.04
CA ALA A 1148 -9.35 7.51 3.09
C ALA A 1148 -8.37 6.35 2.87
N TYR A 1149 -7.42 6.50 1.95
CA TYR A 1149 -6.33 5.54 1.72
C TYR A 1149 -5.45 5.35 2.97
N THR A 1150 -5.16 6.40 3.74
CA THR A 1150 -4.42 6.23 5.00
C THR A 1150 -5.24 5.55 6.09
N LEU A 1151 -6.58 5.72 6.10
CA LEU A 1151 -7.48 5.01 7.01
C LEU A 1151 -7.62 3.52 6.64
N GLU A 1152 -7.73 3.19 5.36
CA GLU A 1152 -8.06 1.82 4.93
C GLU A 1152 -6.83 0.92 4.74
N LEU A 1153 -5.74 1.46 4.16
CA LEU A 1153 -4.56 0.67 3.79
C LEU A 1153 -3.30 1.02 4.59
N ARG A 1154 -3.35 2.01 5.51
CA ARG A 1154 -2.21 2.38 6.38
C ARG A 1154 -2.59 2.68 7.84
N THR A 1155 -3.77 2.26 8.32
CA THR A 1155 -4.15 2.47 9.74
C THR A 1155 -3.11 1.85 10.67
N PRO A 1156 -2.45 2.63 11.55
CA PRO A 1156 -1.52 2.08 12.53
C PRO A 1156 -2.25 1.26 13.58
N SER A 1157 -1.59 0.23 14.12
CA SER A 1157 -2.10 -0.60 15.22
C SER A 1157 -2.33 0.17 16.54
N SER A 1158 -1.83 1.41 16.65
CA SER A 1158 -2.07 2.28 17.80
C SER A 1158 -3.43 2.98 17.70
N THR A 1159 -4.31 2.69 18.65
CA THR A 1159 -5.67 3.26 18.79
C THR A 1159 -5.68 4.79 18.78
N TRP A 1160 -4.66 5.43 19.38
CA TRP A 1160 -4.48 6.88 19.39
C TRP A 1160 -4.24 7.44 17.99
N MET A 1161 -3.38 6.79 17.20
CA MET A 1161 -3.10 7.21 15.83
C MET A 1161 -4.30 6.98 14.91
N ALA A 1162 -5.05 5.89 15.09
CA ALA A 1162 -6.29 5.66 14.36
C ALA A 1162 -7.29 6.82 14.55
N ARG A 1163 -7.46 7.35 15.77
CA ARG A 1163 -8.31 8.53 16.03
C ARG A 1163 -7.89 9.77 15.23
N TYR A 1164 -6.58 10.03 15.10
CA TYR A 1164 -6.09 11.13 14.27
C TYR A 1164 -6.37 10.93 12.77
N VAL A 1165 -6.32 9.69 12.26
CA VAL A 1165 -6.66 9.39 10.86
C VAL A 1165 -8.18 9.54 10.61
N TRP A 1166 -9.04 9.14 11.56
CA TRP A 1166 -10.48 9.43 11.50
C TRP A 1166 -10.78 10.94 11.46
N LEU A 1167 -10.08 11.75 12.28
CA LEU A 1167 -10.18 13.22 12.25
C LEU A 1167 -9.64 13.82 10.94
N LEU A 1168 -8.64 13.21 10.32
CA LEU A 1168 -8.12 13.62 9.00
C LEU A 1168 -9.16 13.38 7.91
N VAL A 1169 -9.81 12.22 7.88
CA VAL A 1169 -10.90 11.93 6.93
C VAL A 1169 -12.09 12.86 7.17
N TRP A 1170 -12.47 13.12 8.43
CA TRP A 1170 -13.55 14.06 8.74
C TRP A 1170 -13.25 15.50 8.31
N SER A 1171 -12.04 16.01 8.56
CA SER A 1171 -11.64 17.35 8.11
C SER A 1171 -11.54 17.45 6.58
N ALA A 1172 -11.13 16.37 5.89
CA ALA A 1172 -11.21 16.29 4.43
C ALA A 1172 -12.67 16.28 3.93
N SER A 1173 -13.60 15.61 4.60
CA SER A 1173 -15.04 15.66 4.29
C SER A 1173 -15.62 17.06 4.49
N GLY A 1174 -15.21 17.77 5.56
CA GLY A 1174 -15.59 19.16 5.80
C GLY A 1174 -15.07 20.10 4.71
N LEU A 1175 -13.82 19.94 4.29
CA LEU A 1175 -13.24 20.70 3.17
C LEU A 1175 -13.94 20.39 1.84
N PHE A 1176 -14.22 19.11 1.56
CA PHE A 1176 -14.99 18.70 0.37
C PHE A 1176 -16.38 19.34 0.35
N PHE A 1177 -17.10 19.35 1.48
CA PHE A 1177 -18.38 20.04 1.62
C PHE A 1177 -18.26 21.54 1.32
N ILE A 1178 -17.28 22.24 1.92
CA ILE A 1178 -17.03 23.67 1.68
C ILE A 1178 -16.73 23.95 0.20
N CYS A 1179 -15.90 23.13 -0.45
CA CYS A 1179 -15.59 23.25 -1.88
C CYS A 1179 -16.84 23.11 -2.75
N ASN A 1180 -17.73 22.16 -2.45
CA ASN A 1180 -18.99 21.96 -3.17
C ASN A 1180 -19.97 23.13 -3.00
N VAL A 1181 -20.15 23.62 -1.77
CA VAL A 1181 -21.00 24.81 -1.49
C VAL A 1181 -20.45 26.05 -2.19
N TRP A 1182 -19.13 26.25 -2.21
CA TRP A 1182 -18.48 27.34 -2.93
C TRP A 1182 -18.64 27.21 -4.46
N LEU A 1183 -18.49 26.01 -5.02
CA LEU A 1183 -18.70 25.74 -6.45
C LEU A 1183 -20.15 26.06 -6.87
N LEU A 1184 -21.15 25.56 -6.14
CA LEU A 1184 -22.55 25.84 -6.41
C LEU A 1184 -22.86 27.35 -6.33
N ARG A 1185 -22.37 28.03 -5.28
CA ARG A 1185 -22.49 29.50 -5.12
C ARG A 1185 -21.79 30.27 -6.25
N ARG A 1186 -20.66 29.77 -6.77
CA ARG A 1186 -19.91 30.35 -7.90
C ARG A 1186 -20.64 30.18 -9.23
N LEU A 1187 -21.20 29.00 -9.50
CA LEU A 1187 -21.99 28.72 -10.71
C LEU A 1187 -23.30 29.53 -10.73
N LEU A 1188 -24.04 29.58 -9.61
CA LEU A 1188 -25.30 30.34 -9.52
C LEU A 1188 -25.10 31.86 -9.66
N ARG A 1189 -23.93 32.39 -9.26
CA ARG A 1189 -23.54 33.79 -9.52
C ARG A 1189 -23.28 34.09 -11.00
N TRP A 1190 -23.14 33.08 -11.85
CA TRP A 1190 -22.94 33.21 -13.29
C TRP A 1190 -24.20 32.86 -14.10
N ARG A 1191 -25.38 32.71 -13.48
CA ARG A 1191 -26.62 32.43 -14.22
C ARG A 1191 -26.97 33.56 -15.21
N LYS A 1192 -27.51 33.23 -16.37
CA LYS A 1192 -28.18 34.21 -17.24
C LYS A 1192 -29.42 34.74 -16.51
N PHE A 1193 -29.60 36.05 -16.43
CA PHE A 1193 -30.87 36.66 -16.01
C PHE A 1193 -31.79 36.73 -17.23
N SER A 1194 -33.07 36.36 -17.07
CA SER A 1194 -34.06 36.49 -18.14
C SER A 1194 -34.58 37.93 -18.23
N THR A 1195 -34.71 38.45 -19.45
CA THR A 1195 -35.09 39.85 -19.74
C THR A 1195 -36.48 40.23 -19.23
N TYR A 1196 -37.38 39.27 -19.05
CA TYR A 1196 -38.69 39.45 -18.41
C TYR A 1196 -38.65 39.94 -16.95
N SER A 1197 -37.46 40.07 -16.35
CA SER A 1197 -37.26 40.64 -15.01
C SER A 1197 -36.92 42.14 -15.00
N CYS A 1198 -36.87 42.81 -16.16
CA CYS A 1198 -36.28 44.14 -16.32
C CYS A 1198 -37.29 45.28 -16.56
N ALA A 1199 -38.59 45.04 -16.37
CA ALA A 1199 -39.67 46.02 -16.59
C ALA A 1199 -40.11 46.78 -15.32
N GLU A 1200 -39.43 46.56 -14.19
CA GLU A 1200 -39.92 46.94 -12.84
C GLU A 1200 -38.90 47.80 -12.06
N SER A 1201 -38.05 48.55 -12.78
CA SER A 1201 -37.04 49.44 -12.16
C SER A 1201 -36.67 50.66 -13.03
N THR A 1202 -37.62 51.20 -13.78
CA THR A 1202 -37.47 52.46 -14.56
C THR A 1202 -38.57 53.46 -14.25
N SER A 1203 -38.79 53.69 -12.96
CA SER A 1203 -39.55 54.83 -12.43
C SER A 1203 -38.95 55.18 -11.06
N ASP A 1204 -38.05 56.16 -11.05
CA ASP A 1204 -37.70 57.05 -9.92
C ASP A 1204 -36.46 57.88 -10.29
N THR A 1205 -36.61 58.72 -11.32
CA THR A 1205 -35.62 59.76 -11.64
C THR A 1205 -35.90 61.00 -10.78
N ILE A 1206 -35.64 60.89 -9.47
CA ILE A 1206 -35.66 62.05 -8.58
C ILE A 1206 -34.29 62.71 -8.62
N THR A 1207 -34.26 63.92 -9.17
CA THR A 1207 -33.09 64.79 -9.21
C THR A 1207 -32.73 65.29 -7.81
N LEU A 1208 -31.50 65.05 -7.36
CA LEU A 1208 -30.83 65.90 -6.38
C LEU A 1208 -29.37 66.11 -6.78
N SER A 1209 -28.96 67.38 -6.76
CA SER A 1209 -27.62 67.88 -7.03
C SER A 1209 -26.86 68.16 -5.74
N GLY A 1210 -25.53 68.03 -5.74
CA GLY A 1210 -24.66 68.64 -4.72
C GLY A 1210 -23.57 67.73 -4.15
N ASP A 1211 -22.37 67.83 -4.75
CA ASP A 1211 -21.03 67.93 -4.12
C ASP A 1211 -20.52 66.95 -3.03
N ALA A 1212 -19.21 67.06 -2.78
CA ALA A 1212 -18.38 66.34 -1.79
C ALA A 1212 -18.35 64.80 -1.93
N ALA A 1213 -17.37 64.17 -2.59
CA ALA A 1213 -15.93 64.09 -2.31
C ALA A 1213 -15.53 63.13 -1.17
N GLU A 1214 -14.46 62.34 -1.40
CA GLU A 1214 -13.69 61.53 -0.43
C GLU A 1214 -14.44 60.39 0.32
N ASP A 1215 -13.92 59.17 0.53
CA ASP A 1215 -12.61 58.54 0.20
C ASP A 1215 -12.69 56.99 0.45
N LYS A 1216 -11.59 56.27 0.19
CA LYS A 1216 -11.14 55.00 0.79
C LYS A 1216 -12.05 53.75 0.69
N LYS A 1217 -11.57 52.81 -0.15
CA LYS A 1217 -11.48 51.34 0.10
C LYS A 1217 -12.82 50.58 0.26
N THR A 1218 -13.06 49.45 -0.40
CA THR A 1218 -12.14 48.32 -0.65
C THR A 1218 -12.70 47.42 -1.76
N GLN A 1219 -11.87 46.77 -2.57
CA GLN A 1219 -12.25 45.60 -3.38
C GLN A 1219 -11.06 44.68 -3.67
#